data_AF-A0A9C6W2T6-F1
#
_entry.id   AF-A0A9C6W2T6-F1
#
_cell.length_a   1.000
_cell.length_b   1.000
_cell.length_c   1.000
_cell.angle_alpha   90.00
_cell.angle_beta   90.00
_cell.angle_gamma   90.00
#
_symmetry.space_group_name_H-M   'P 1'
#
loop_
_entity.id
_entity.type
_entity.pdbx_description
1 polymer ?
#
loop_
_entity_poly.entity_id
_entity_poly.type
_entity_poly.pdbx_seq_one_letter_code
_entity_poly.pdbx_strand_id
1 'polypeptide(L)'
;MAAYTLYSSIGRVCFYLCFLAITVLCQEQIPPGSRYYSRDGVYVPQTGPDHRTDTYVYKDRRYGYRPSYWDSVYRGPTRAPDSRYLYEHTTSRLPLPGILGGWREDLQGRKRSDSKNLPIDVTVTTAYGQVQGFKVYLYDDPQARHRPWSLPVERVTKHVNVFLGIPYAMPPIKEGRFKPPKTHKGWQLLQAVDWGPACPQPSAYTGATKGIRDVDEDCLYLNIFTPDISSGLAKLYPVMFYIHGGEFTHGASNLFPAHMLAAFYDVVVVSINYRLGALGFLSTGDENSPGNYGILDQAMALRWVYDNIRAFNGNPDAITLFGPGAGAASAGLLMVAPKTRDMVSKVIAQSGSALADWAVIADKYRAQNTSKVYAESLGCSIESSWRLVQCLKNGRSFFELGNSELKQHIGMFPWAPVLDTNFTVPSDNWYEDWRETDWRFFVETPEESIKSHKFTDNLAYMAGVTTQEAAFLIYNNATLAKNQYIIDAESFDQKIWELVLKYNYTLNSQGVYEAIKYMYTYWPDPTNITHIRDQYINLLTDFHYVAPFDKIAKLLVEKRVPTYLYVLNTTVEALTLPQWRSVSHNTELLWLTGAPFMDVATIFSEFFPQKWKLKRDMWTDNDRNMSHFFMKAYANFATYGNPTPSQILGLHFDVAKPGQLRYLNINTTYNSSILLNYRQTESAFWSMYLPTVIGRLVPTYPPVTEYWWEPKEPLQIAFWSVSTACLLLIVLSVVCCMLWRNAKRQSDHYYSGDILMVRDDEPSEGIENMTRTSKENIHEYRDTPPVRSRIPRQNESKLQERLSHNRKFSSTPSLRSNSNISLKDMRSEGFVTSSPNGQPRLSKAISQSSLPKSKSKTHLVQGVPQTAV
;
A
#
# COMPACT_ATOMS: atom_id res chain seq x y z
N MET A 1 1.37 -52.78 5.94
CA MET A 1 1.62 -53.49 4.66
C MET A 1 2.90 -52.94 4.05
N ALA A 2 3.94 -53.76 3.87
CA ALA A 2 5.23 -53.33 3.33
C ALA A 2 5.83 -54.45 2.46
N ALA A 3 5.25 -54.67 1.27
CA ALA A 3 5.59 -55.82 0.42
C ALA A 3 5.24 -55.65 -1.09
N TYR A 4 5.30 -54.44 -1.67
CA TYR A 4 5.02 -54.25 -3.11
C TYR A 4 5.97 -53.30 -3.87
N THR A 5 7.13 -52.96 -3.29
CA THR A 5 8.10 -52.01 -3.88
C THR A 5 9.40 -52.66 -4.39
N LEU A 6 9.45 -54.00 -4.56
CA LEU A 6 10.64 -54.71 -5.05
C LEU A 6 10.67 -54.99 -6.57
N TYR A 7 9.52 -55.03 -7.25
CA TYR A 7 9.46 -55.51 -8.65
C TYR A 7 9.79 -54.47 -9.73
N SER A 8 9.90 -53.18 -9.39
CA SER A 8 10.16 -52.11 -10.38
C SER A 8 11.64 -51.81 -10.66
N SER A 9 12.56 -52.25 -9.79
CA SER A 9 13.97 -51.81 -9.86
C SER A 9 14.87 -52.73 -10.69
N ILE A 10 14.49 -54.00 -10.89
CA ILE A 10 15.34 -55.00 -11.55
C ILE A 10 15.32 -54.83 -13.09
N GLY A 11 14.17 -54.46 -13.68
CA GLY A 11 14.01 -54.35 -15.13
C GLY A 11 14.78 -53.22 -15.83
N ARG A 12 15.30 -52.22 -15.09
CA ARG A 12 16.00 -51.06 -15.67
C ARG A 12 17.52 -51.19 -15.73
N VAL A 13 18.12 -52.12 -14.99
CA VAL A 13 19.59 -52.27 -14.94
C VAL A 13 20.13 -53.03 -16.17
N CYS A 14 19.42 -54.09 -16.61
CA CYS A 14 19.87 -54.90 -17.75
C CYS A 14 19.83 -54.16 -19.10
N PHE A 15 18.97 -53.16 -19.26
CA PHE A 15 18.84 -52.43 -20.54
C PHE A 15 20.00 -51.46 -20.82
N TYR A 16 20.69 -50.97 -19.80
CA TYR A 16 21.80 -50.02 -19.95
C TYR A 16 23.17 -50.68 -20.18
N LEU A 17 23.34 -51.94 -19.79
CA LEU A 17 24.62 -52.65 -19.94
C LEU A 17 24.87 -53.18 -21.37
N CYS A 18 23.83 -53.43 -22.17
CA CYS A 18 23.98 -53.96 -23.53
C CYS A 18 24.38 -52.91 -24.58
N PHE A 19 24.20 -51.61 -24.33
CA PHE A 19 24.49 -50.55 -25.32
C PHE A 19 25.90 -49.96 -25.23
N LEU A 20 26.70 -50.36 -24.24
CA LEU A 20 28.04 -49.82 -23.97
C LEU A 20 29.19 -50.70 -24.49
N ALA A 21 28.87 -51.79 -25.22
CA ALA A 21 29.82 -52.85 -25.57
C ALA A 21 30.08 -53.05 -27.08
N ILE A 22 29.47 -52.25 -27.98
CA ILE A 22 29.51 -52.46 -29.45
C ILE A 22 29.90 -51.18 -30.22
N THR A 23 30.71 -50.30 -29.63
CA THR A 23 31.20 -49.07 -30.28
C THR A 23 32.70 -48.82 -30.08
N VAL A 24 33.49 -49.88 -29.97
CA VAL A 24 34.96 -49.88 -30.11
C VAL A 24 35.33 -51.09 -30.98
N LEU A 25 36.34 -50.96 -31.84
CA LEU A 25 36.79 -51.95 -32.83
C LEU A 25 35.87 -52.20 -34.05
N CYS A 26 35.78 -51.21 -34.94
CA CYS A 26 36.14 -51.43 -36.34
C CYS A 26 36.60 -50.11 -36.98
N GLN A 27 37.71 -50.15 -37.71
CA GLN A 27 38.38 -48.99 -38.28
C GLN A 27 38.71 -49.29 -39.75
N GLU A 28 37.72 -49.08 -40.63
CA GLU A 28 37.88 -49.28 -42.08
C GLU A 28 38.18 -47.98 -42.84
N GLN A 29 38.87 -48.14 -43.97
CA GLN A 29 39.40 -47.06 -44.79
C GLN A 29 38.38 -46.63 -45.86
N ILE A 30 38.24 -45.32 -46.07
CA ILE A 30 37.45 -44.77 -47.19
C ILE A 30 38.40 -44.11 -48.21
N PRO A 31 38.23 -44.31 -49.54
CA PRO A 31 39.20 -43.87 -50.54
C PRO A 31 39.21 -42.36 -50.79
N PRO A 32 40.26 -41.81 -51.45
CA PRO A 32 40.39 -40.38 -51.67
C PRO A 32 39.48 -39.86 -52.80
N GLY A 33 38.57 -38.95 -52.46
CA GLY A 33 38.08 -37.92 -53.37
C GLY A 33 36.71 -38.13 -54.00
N SER A 34 35.70 -37.49 -53.42
CA SER A 34 34.60 -36.88 -54.18
C SER A 34 34.35 -35.46 -53.63
N ARG A 35 34.07 -34.49 -54.50
CA ARG A 35 33.94 -33.07 -54.13
C ARG A 35 32.48 -32.63 -54.28
N TYR A 36 31.87 -32.17 -53.19
CA TYR A 36 30.62 -31.44 -53.25
C TYR A 36 30.88 -29.93 -53.41
N TYR A 37 30.11 -29.31 -54.30
CA TYR A 37 30.11 -27.88 -54.59
C TYR A 37 28.72 -27.31 -54.33
N SER A 38 28.63 -26.06 -53.86
CA SER A 38 27.36 -25.33 -53.89
C SER A 38 27.08 -24.78 -55.30
N ARG A 39 25.85 -24.31 -55.53
CA ARG A 39 25.34 -23.84 -56.83
C ARG A 39 26.16 -22.71 -57.47
N ASP A 40 26.91 -21.96 -56.67
CA ASP A 40 27.75 -20.84 -57.09
C ASP A 40 29.26 -21.18 -57.10
N GLY A 41 29.61 -22.48 -57.11
CA GLY A 41 30.99 -22.96 -57.34
C GLY A 41 31.95 -22.85 -56.15
N VAL A 42 31.49 -22.39 -54.99
CA VAL A 42 32.31 -22.27 -53.77
C VAL A 42 32.32 -23.60 -52.99
N TYR A 43 33.51 -23.98 -52.50
CA TYR A 43 33.74 -25.17 -51.69
C TYR A 43 33.37 -24.92 -50.21
N VAL A 44 32.63 -25.85 -49.61
CA VAL A 44 32.20 -25.79 -48.20
C VAL A 44 32.70 -27.03 -47.45
N PRO A 45 33.60 -26.90 -46.45
CA PRO A 45 34.06 -28.03 -45.65
C PRO A 45 32.97 -28.55 -44.69
N GLN A 46 32.94 -29.87 -44.44
CA GLN A 46 32.21 -30.42 -43.31
C GLN A 46 32.99 -30.19 -42.01
N THR A 47 32.33 -29.63 -40.99
CA THR A 47 32.94 -29.36 -39.66
C THR A 47 32.54 -30.43 -38.65
N GLY A 48 33.54 -31.13 -38.10
CA GLY A 48 33.37 -32.00 -36.94
C GLY A 48 33.21 -31.20 -35.62
N PRO A 49 32.76 -31.84 -34.52
CA PRO A 49 32.26 -31.11 -33.35
C PRO A 49 33.31 -30.85 -32.26
N ASP A 50 34.38 -30.09 -32.56
CA ASP A 50 34.97 -29.21 -31.53
C ASP A 50 35.80 -28.03 -32.10
N HIS A 51 35.92 -26.97 -31.29
CA HIS A 51 36.87 -25.85 -31.35
C HIS A 51 36.93 -24.96 -32.61
N ARG A 52 36.16 -23.86 -32.56
CA ARG A 52 36.40 -22.49 -33.10
C ARG A 52 37.59 -22.29 -34.06
N THR A 53 37.32 -21.91 -35.32
CA THR A 53 38.35 -21.57 -36.32
C THR A 53 38.01 -20.36 -37.21
N ASP A 54 37.69 -19.20 -36.62
CA ASP A 54 37.56 -17.90 -37.33
C ASP A 54 38.91 -17.32 -37.78
N THR A 55 39.75 -18.13 -38.44
CA THR A 55 41.05 -17.72 -39.01
C THR A 55 41.31 -18.42 -40.34
N TYR A 56 41.72 -17.69 -41.36
CA TYR A 56 42.16 -18.27 -42.64
C TYR A 56 43.54 -17.74 -43.07
N VAL A 57 44.16 -18.42 -44.02
CA VAL A 57 45.49 -18.08 -44.54
C VAL A 57 45.37 -17.66 -46.00
N TYR A 58 46.01 -16.54 -46.36
CA TYR A 58 46.11 -16.09 -47.75
C TYR A 58 47.50 -15.48 -47.98
N LYS A 59 48.19 -15.93 -49.05
CA LYS A 59 49.59 -15.56 -49.37
C LYS A 59 50.51 -15.63 -48.14
N ASP A 60 50.56 -16.82 -47.54
CA ASP A 60 51.44 -17.20 -46.44
C ASP A 60 51.35 -16.32 -45.17
N ARG A 61 50.22 -15.63 -44.99
CA ARG A 61 49.88 -14.90 -43.77
C ARG A 61 48.54 -15.37 -43.21
N ARG A 62 48.51 -15.65 -41.90
CA ARG A 62 47.32 -16.08 -41.16
C ARG A 62 46.57 -14.84 -40.65
N TYR A 63 45.31 -14.69 -41.06
CA TYR A 63 44.43 -13.61 -40.65
C TYR A 63 43.39 -14.14 -39.65
N GLY A 64 43.21 -13.43 -38.53
CA GLY A 64 42.31 -13.79 -37.45
C GLY A 64 42.25 -12.68 -36.40
N TYR A 65 41.08 -12.42 -35.83
CA TYR A 65 40.87 -11.25 -34.98
C TYR A 65 41.19 -11.52 -33.50
N ARG A 66 42.27 -10.91 -33.00
CA ARG A 66 42.47 -10.65 -31.57
C ARG A 66 42.60 -9.14 -31.35
N PRO A 67 41.75 -8.51 -30.52
CA PRO A 67 41.96 -7.13 -30.10
C PRO A 67 42.97 -7.10 -28.95
N SER A 68 44.24 -6.86 -29.26
CA SER A 68 45.28 -6.55 -28.28
C SER A 68 45.72 -5.09 -28.38
N TYR A 69 45.74 -4.43 -27.23
CA TYR A 69 46.12 -3.03 -26.97
C TYR A 69 47.44 -2.54 -27.61
N TRP A 70 47.53 -1.21 -27.78
CA TRP A 70 48.68 -0.40 -28.27
C TRP A 70 49.01 -0.62 -29.78
N ASP A 71 49.24 0.37 -30.64
CA ASP A 71 49.50 1.82 -30.46
C ASP A 71 48.82 2.63 -31.62
N SER A 72 49.40 3.74 -32.09
CA SER A 72 48.70 4.89 -32.67
C SER A 72 49.13 5.33 -34.09
N VAL A 73 48.48 6.38 -34.60
CA VAL A 73 48.76 7.14 -35.85
C VAL A 73 48.43 6.45 -37.19
N TYR A 74 47.26 6.81 -37.78
CA TYR A 74 47.27 7.36 -39.15
C TYR A 74 46.07 8.28 -39.46
N ARG A 75 46.17 9.00 -40.59
CA ARG A 75 45.25 10.06 -41.06
C ARG A 75 43.96 9.49 -41.67
N GLY A 76 42.82 10.12 -41.39
CA GLY A 76 41.53 9.75 -41.97
C GLY A 76 41.32 10.25 -43.42
N PRO A 77 40.46 9.60 -44.22
CA PRO A 77 40.18 9.99 -45.60
C PRO A 77 39.19 11.17 -45.68
N THR A 78 39.49 12.13 -46.56
CA THR A 78 38.73 13.37 -46.75
C THR A 78 37.52 13.18 -47.68
N ARG A 79 36.37 12.77 -47.12
CA ARG A 79 35.05 12.95 -47.76
C ARG A 79 34.02 13.49 -46.78
N ALA A 80 33.33 14.55 -47.21
CA ALA A 80 32.14 15.07 -46.54
C ALA A 80 30.99 14.04 -46.58
N PRO A 81 30.05 14.07 -45.61
CA PRO A 81 28.91 13.17 -45.60
C PRO A 81 28.01 13.39 -46.83
N ASP A 82 27.44 12.29 -47.32
CA ASP A 82 26.58 12.27 -48.50
C ASP A 82 25.32 13.14 -48.31
N SER A 83 24.98 13.92 -49.34
CA SER A 83 23.76 14.74 -49.46
C SER A 83 22.46 14.04 -49.04
N ARG A 84 22.39 12.70 -49.16
CA ARG A 84 21.25 11.87 -48.73
C ARG A 84 21.02 11.83 -47.20
N TYR A 85 21.85 12.50 -46.42
CA TYR A 85 21.69 12.67 -44.96
C TYR A 85 21.34 14.10 -44.52
N LEU A 86 20.92 14.97 -45.45
CA LEU A 86 20.30 16.25 -45.11
C LEU A 86 18.97 16.03 -44.38
N TYR A 87 18.74 16.80 -43.32
CA TYR A 87 17.43 16.86 -42.65
C TYR A 87 16.45 17.64 -43.53
N GLU A 88 15.55 16.92 -44.20
CA GLU A 88 14.36 17.54 -44.79
C GLU A 88 13.44 18.09 -43.68
N HIS A 89 13.36 19.41 -43.55
CA HIS A 89 12.47 20.12 -42.63
C HIS A 89 10.98 20.05 -43.04
N THR A 90 10.63 19.22 -44.02
CA THR A 90 9.34 19.17 -44.73
C THR A 90 8.41 18.09 -44.19
N THR A 91 8.17 18.10 -42.88
CA THR A 91 6.92 17.60 -42.27
C THR A 91 6.77 18.19 -40.87
N SER A 92 5.58 18.67 -40.52
CA SER A 92 5.25 19.13 -39.15
C SER A 92 5.06 17.91 -38.24
N ARG A 93 6.16 17.22 -37.93
CA ARG A 93 6.16 16.02 -37.09
C ARG A 93 5.84 16.37 -35.65
N LEU A 94 5.13 15.48 -34.97
CA LEU A 94 4.87 15.57 -33.55
C LEU A 94 6.20 15.48 -32.78
N PRO A 95 6.45 16.36 -31.78
CA PRO A 95 7.64 16.25 -30.94
C PRO A 95 7.50 15.04 -30.02
N LEU A 96 8.10 13.92 -30.42
CA LEU A 96 8.19 12.71 -29.59
C LEU A 96 9.29 12.85 -28.52
N PRO A 97 9.17 12.16 -27.38
CA PRO A 97 10.25 12.06 -26.40
C PRO A 97 11.53 11.45 -27.02
N GLY A 98 12.67 12.09 -26.77
CA GLY A 98 13.98 11.56 -27.17
C GLY A 98 14.38 10.32 -26.38
N ILE A 99 15.31 9.51 -26.89
CA ILE A 99 15.61 8.20 -26.32
C ILE A 99 16.35 8.33 -24.98
N LEU A 100 15.89 7.61 -23.96
CA LEU A 100 16.57 7.53 -22.67
C LEU A 100 17.93 6.80 -22.81
N GLY A 101 19.04 7.48 -22.54
CA GLY A 101 20.38 6.92 -22.65
C GLY A 101 20.92 6.39 -21.33
N GLY A 102 21.46 5.18 -21.31
CA GLY A 102 22.01 4.55 -20.09
C GLY A 102 23.13 5.36 -19.44
N TRP A 103 23.03 5.57 -18.12
CA TRP A 103 23.91 6.45 -17.34
C TRP A 103 24.79 5.75 -16.29
N ARG A 104 24.45 4.51 -15.91
CA ARG A 104 25.16 3.70 -14.88
C ARG A 104 25.33 2.27 -15.37
N GLU A 105 26.59 1.80 -15.46
CA GLU A 105 26.93 0.47 -16.01
C GLU A 105 26.33 -0.69 -15.19
N ASP A 106 26.08 -0.44 -13.92
CA ASP A 106 25.70 -1.35 -12.85
C ASP A 106 24.19 -1.41 -12.55
N LEU A 107 23.41 -0.42 -13.03
CA LEU A 107 21.95 -0.44 -12.99
C LEU A 107 21.28 -0.53 -14.37
N GLN A 108 21.89 -0.01 -15.44
CA GLN A 108 21.17 0.24 -16.70
C GLN A 108 21.99 -0.05 -17.97
N GLY A 109 22.95 -0.96 -17.85
CA GLY A 109 23.89 -1.25 -18.92
C GLY A 109 24.86 -0.10 -19.19
N ARG A 110 25.78 -0.31 -20.13
CA ARG A 110 26.98 0.53 -20.28
C ARG A 110 26.66 2.01 -20.50
N LYS A 111 27.06 2.82 -19.54
CA LYS A 111 27.08 4.29 -19.57
C LYS A 111 27.66 4.79 -20.90
N ARG A 112 26.89 5.60 -21.64
CA ARG A 112 27.33 6.12 -22.96
C ARG A 112 28.63 6.94 -22.82
N SER A 113 29.52 6.82 -23.80
CA SER A 113 30.91 7.33 -23.69
C SER A 113 31.04 8.85 -23.70
N ASP A 114 30.12 9.52 -24.38
CA ASP A 114 29.89 10.97 -24.38
C ASP A 114 29.37 11.47 -23.02
N SER A 115 28.43 10.75 -22.41
CA SER A 115 27.84 11.09 -21.10
C SER A 115 28.84 11.06 -19.93
N LYS A 116 30.08 10.57 -20.16
CA LYS A 116 31.17 10.59 -19.18
C LYS A 116 31.70 12.01 -18.90
N ASN A 117 31.48 12.96 -19.82
CA ASN A 117 31.97 14.35 -19.71
C ASN A 117 30.89 15.37 -19.32
N LEU A 118 29.63 14.92 -19.13
CA LEU A 118 28.52 15.79 -18.72
C LEU A 118 28.49 15.94 -17.18
N PRO A 119 28.00 17.06 -16.63
CA PRO A 119 27.79 17.20 -15.19
C PRO A 119 26.70 16.24 -14.72
N ILE A 120 26.96 15.52 -13.63
CA ILE A 120 26.08 14.45 -13.13
C ILE A 120 25.49 14.81 -11.78
N ASP A 121 26.29 15.21 -10.80
CA ASP A 121 25.81 15.44 -9.44
C ASP A 121 24.85 16.63 -9.31
N VAL A 122 23.83 16.48 -8.46
CA VAL A 122 22.85 17.51 -8.13
C VAL A 122 22.54 17.46 -6.64
N THR A 123 22.70 18.57 -5.91
CA THR A 123 22.41 18.62 -4.47
C THR A 123 21.23 19.53 -4.18
N VAL A 124 20.30 19.06 -3.35
CA VAL A 124 19.11 19.77 -2.87
C VAL A 124 19.10 19.77 -1.34
N THR A 125 18.73 20.89 -0.71
CA THR A 125 18.57 20.96 0.76
C THR A 125 17.10 20.81 1.13
N THR A 126 16.79 19.78 1.91
CA THR A 126 15.46 19.50 2.47
C THR A 126 15.38 19.94 3.93
N ALA A 127 14.19 19.91 4.55
CA ALA A 127 14.05 20.13 6.00
C ALA A 127 14.81 19.08 6.85
N TYR A 128 15.14 17.94 6.25
CA TYR A 128 15.84 16.83 6.89
C TYR A 128 17.36 16.84 6.66
N GLY A 129 17.88 17.64 5.72
CA GLY A 129 19.30 17.66 5.37
C GLY A 129 19.58 17.79 3.88
N GLN A 130 20.86 17.78 3.49
CA GLN A 130 21.26 17.79 2.07
C GLN A 130 21.06 16.42 1.42
N VAL A 131 20.59 16.41 0.18
CA VAL A 131 20.33 15.20 -0.62
C VAL A 131 21.06 15.37 -1.96
N GLN A 132 22.02 14.49 -2.23
CA GLN A 132 22.74 14.40 -3.50
C GLN A 132 22.09 13.33 -4.38
N GLY A 133 21.53 13.75 -5.51
CA GLY A 133 21.08 12.90 -6.62
C GLY A 133 21.92 13.14 -7.86
N PHE A 134 21.40 12.74 -9.02
CA PHE A 134 22.15 12.73 -10.29
C PHE A 134 21.30 13.16 -11.50
N LYS A 135 21.98 13.60 -12.57
CA LYS A 135 21.37 13.95 -13.86
C LYS A 135 21.31 12.76 -14.81
N VAL A 136 20.18 12.65 -15.49
CA VAL A 136 19.89 11.70 -16.56
C VAL A 136 19.61 12.48 -17.84
N TYR A 137 20.15 12.01 -18.96
CA TYR A 137 20.11 12.71 -20.24
C TYR A 137 19.32 11.90 -21.29
N LEU A 138 18.53 12.61 -22.10
CA LEU A 138 17.75 12.07 -23.22
C LEU A 138 18.42 12.47 -24.53
N TYR A 139 18.50 11.56 -25.50
CA TYR A 139 19.32 11.69 -26.71
C TYR A 139 18.54 11.33 -27.98
N ASP A 140 18.66 12.16 -29.02
CA ASP A 140 18.14 11.92 -30.39
C ASP A 140 16.65 11.55 -30.52
N ASP A 141 16.17 11.43 -31.75
CA ASP A 141 14.80 11.04 -32.12
C ASP A 141 14.66 9.49 -32.07
N PRO A 142 13.55 8.92 -31.55
CA PRO A 142 13.25 7.48 -31.64
C PRO A 142 13.38 6.87 -33.04
N GLN A 143 13.10 7.64 -34.11
CA GLN A 143 13.24 7.23 -35.51
C GLN A 143 14.66 7.40 -36.07
N ALA A 144 15.64 7.87 -35.27
CA ALA A 144 17.04 7.95 -35.67
C ALA A 144 17.62 6.54 -35.88
N ARG A 145 17.61 6.11 -37.15
CA ARG A 145 18.24 4.84 -37.57
C ARG A 145 19.71 4.86 -37.16
N HIS A 146 20.13 3.80 -36.46
CA HIS A 146 21.50 3.57 -36.05
C HIS A 146 22.49 3.89 -37.19
N ARG A 147 23.49 4.73 -36.91
CA ARG A 147 24.51 5.13 -37.89
C ARG A 147 25.76 4.26 -37.75
N PRO A 148 26.04 3.33 -38.68
CA PRO A 148 27.32 2.63 -38.69
C PRO A 148 28.42 3.65 -39.03
N TRP A 149 29.48 3.68 -38.21
CA TRP A 149 30.76 4.33 -38.52
C TRP A 149 30.79 5.87 -38.61
N SER A 150 29.78 6.59 -38.11
CA SER A 150 29.93 8.02 -37.75
C SER A 150 30.15 8.18 -36.25
N LEU A 151 31.12 9.01 -35.85
CA LEU A 151 31.41 9.33 -34.44
C LEU A 151 30.12 9.78 -33.70
N PRO A 152 29.85 9.29 -32.48
CA PRO A 152 28.62 9.61 -31.76
C PRO A 152 28.67 11.04 -31.22
N VAL A 153 27.97 11.93 -31.92
CA VAL A 153 27.45 13.19 -31.36
C VAL A 153 25.93 13.12 -31.46
N GLU A 154 25.37 12.13 -30.74
CA GLU A 154 23.94 12.09 -30.44
C GLU A 154 23.60 13.36 -29.64
N ARG A 155 22.53 14.07 -30.01
CA ARG A 155 22.23 15.36 -29.40
C ARG A 155 21.44 15.14 -28.11
N VAL A 156 21.97 15.64 -27.00
CA VAL A 156 21.20 15.81 -25.76
C VAL A 156 20.00 16.71 -26.06
N THR A 157 18.80 16.15 -25.95
CA THR A 157 17.52 16.83 -26.21
C THR A 157 16.94 17.45 -24.96
N LYS A 158 17.04 16.74 -23.83
CA LYS A 158 16.59 17.19 -22.50
C LYS A 158 17.32 16.42 -21.40
N HIS A 159 17.13 16.82 -20.16
CA HIS A 159 17.61 16.09 -18.98
C HIS A 159 16.54 16.04 -17.89
N VAL A 160 16.76 15.21 -16.89
CA VAL A 160 15.96 15.12 -15.65
C VAL A 160 16.91 14.89 -14.48
N ASN A 161 16.58 15.46 -13.32
CA ASN A 161 17.33 15.31 -12.09
C ASN A 161 16.61 14.25 -11.24
N VAL A 162 17.37 13.28 -10.75
CA VAL A 162 16.86 12.03 -10.18
C VAL A 162 17.45 11.83 -8.80
N PHE A 163 16.59 11.52 -7.83
CA PHE A 163 16.94 11.22 -6.45
C PHE A 163 16.22 9.92 -6.08
N LEU A 164 16.96 8.86 -5.81
CA LEU A 164 16.44 7.53 -5.49
C LEU A 164 16.68 7.20 -4.02
N GLY A 165 15.81 6.42 -3.37
CA GLY A 165 16.08 5.92 -2.03
C GLY A 165 16.14 6.99 -0.92
N ILE A 166 15.27 8.02 -0.97
CA ILE A 166 15.14 8.99 0.13
C ILE A 166 14.25 8.40 1.24
N PRO A 167 14.73 8.23 2.49
CA PRO A 167 13.90 7.77 3.58
C PRO A 167 12.95 8.89 4.02
N TYR A 168 11.64 8.67 3.91
CA TYR A 168 10.63 9.62 4.37
C TYR A 168 10.23 9.38 5.83
N ALA A 169 10.54 8.19 6.36
CA ALA A 169 10.27 7.76 7.72
C ALA A 169 11.47 7.05 8.35
N MET A 170 11.41 6.80 9.66
CA MET A 170 12.31 5.88 10.37
C MET A 170 12.03 4.43 9.95
N PRO A 171 13.06 3.56 9.89
CA PRO A 171 12.91 2.14 9.61
C PRO A 171 11.86 1.46 10.53
N PRO A 172 10.83 0.77 9.99
CA PRO A 172 9.75 0.15 10.77
C PRO A 172 10.16 -1.21 11.37
N ILE A 173 11.45 -1.40 11.65
CA ILE A 173 12.04 -2.64 12.15
C ILE A 173 11.83 -2.80 13.67
N LYS A 174 11.81 -4.04 14.18
CA LYS A 174 11.78 -4.37 15.62
C LYS A 174 10.62 -3.69 16.36
N GLU A 175 10.89 -2.58 17.08
CA GLU A 175 9.89 -1.79 17.79
C GLU A 175 9.03 -0.89 16.90
N GLY A 176 9.35 -0.75 15.61
CA GLY A 176 8.48 -0.13 14.59
C GLY A 176 7.53 -1.12 13.90
N ARG A 177 7.74 -2.43 14.05
CA ARG A 177 6.90 -3.45 13.41
C ARG A 177 5.51 -3.45 14.06
N PHE A 178 4.47 -3.50 13.23
CA PHE A 178 3.06 -3.34 13.62
C PHE A 178 2.78 -2.04 14.40
N LYS A 179 3.51 -0.96 14.08
CA LYS A 179 3.22 0.40 14.54
C LYS A 179 3.21 1.40 13.38
N PRO A 180 2.54 2.56 13.53
CA PRO A 180 2.59 3.65 12.55
C PRO A 180 4.03 4.09 12.25
N PRO A 181 4.29 4.69 11.07
CA PRO A 181 5.62 5.19 10.73
C PRO A 181 6.00 6.38 11.62
N LYS A 182 7.31 6.61 11.78
CA LYS A 182 7.85 7.77 12.51
C LYS A 182 8.61 8.71 11.60
N THR A 183 8.57 10.00 11.90
CA THR A 183 9.33 11.04 11.19
C THR A 183 10.84 10.75 11.28
N HIS A 184 11.55 10.80 10.15
CA HIS A 184 13.00 10.58 10.13
C HIS A 184 13.75 11.70 10.88
N LYS A 185 14.83 11.38 11.61
CA LYS A 185 15.59 12.35 12.43
C LYS A 185 16.51 13.30 11.65
N GLY A 186 16.48 13.22 10.32
CA GLY A 186 17.36 13.97 9.42
C GLY A 186 18.73 13.32 9.20
N TRP A 187 19.56 13.99 8.41
CA TRP A 187 20.90 13.58 7.98
C TRP A 187 21.75 14.83 7.67
N GLN A 188 23.08 14.70 7.66
CA GLN A 188 23.94 15.80 7.18
C GLN A 188 23.95 15.86 5.65
N LEU A 189 24.26 14.73 5.02
CA LEU A 189 24.24 14.50 3.58
C LEU A 189 23.73 13.07 3.32
N LEU A 190 22.81 12.93 2.38
CA LEU A 190 22.28 11.65 1.89
C LEU A 190 22.65 11.48 0.41
N GLN A 191 23.19 10.32 0.04
CA GLN A 191 23.44 9.95 -1.36
C GLN A 191 22.22 9.22 -1.94
N ALA A 192 21.27 9.98 -2.47
CA ALA A 192 20.05 9.48 -3.08
C ALA A 192 20.30 9.02 -4.54
N VAL A 193 21.23 8.08 -4.72
CA VAL A 193 21.77 7.67 -6.04
C VAL A 193 21.34 6.28 -6.48
N ASP A 194 20.68 5.52 -5.61
CA ASP A 194 20.22 4.15 -5.85
C ASP A 194 18.85 3.87 -5.22
N TRP A 195 18.17 2.82 -5.66
CA TRP A 195 16.83 2.50 -5.17
C TRP A 195 16.87 2.01 -3.71
N GLY A 196 15.94 2.51 -2.88
CA GLY A 196 15.66 1.89 -1.59
C GLY A 196 15.05 0.49 -1.78
N PRO A 197 15.37 -0.49 -0.92
CA PRO A 197 14.87 -1.86 -1.05
C PRO A 197 13.34 -1.91 -0.96
N ALA A 198 12.74 -2.87 -1.67
CA ALA A 198 11.30 -3.07 -1.66
C ALA A 198 10.83 -3.67 -0.33
N CYS A 199 9.58 -3.39 0.05
CA CYS A 199 8.99 -3.96 1.26
C CYS A 199 8.77 -5.49 1.14
N PRO A 200 8.74 -6.24 2.25
CA PRO A 200 8.69 -7.69 2.22
C PRO A 200 7.37 -8.20 1.64
N GLN A 201 7.47 -9.11 0.68
CA GLN A 201 6.38 -9.60 -0.16
C GLN A 201 6.73 -10.97 -0.75
N PRO A 202 5.78 -11.73 -1.33
CA PRO A 202 6.04 -13.09 -1.76
C PRO A 202 7.15 -13.21 -2.82
N SER A 203 8.00 -14.22 -2.67
CA SER A 203 9.08 -14.53 -3.61
C SER A 203 8.59 -14.87 -5.02
N ALA A 204 7.29 -15.10 -5.21
CA ALA A 204 6.62 -15.09 -6.51
C ALA A 204 6.89 -13.77 -7.29
N TYR A 205 6.95 -12.63 -6.60
CA TYR A 205 7.07 -11.28 -7.17
C TYR A 205 8.48 -10.69 -7.13
N THR A 206 9.37 -11.20 -6.28
CA THR A 206 10.73 -10.63 -6.07
C THR A 206 11.85 -11.38 -6.82
N GLY A 207 13.03 -10.76 -6.92
CA GLY A 207 14.22 -11.24 -7.62
C GLY A 207 14.52 -10.44 -8.90
N ALA A 208 15.80 -10.36 -9.27
CA ALA A 208 16.30 -9.50 -10.36
C ALA A 208 15.57 -9.67 -11.71
N THR A 209 15.16 -10.90 -12.07
CA THR A 209 14.41 -11.18 -13.31
C THR A 209 13.00 -10.55 -13.35
N LYS A 210 12.54 -10.00 -12.22
CA LYS A 210 11.22 -9.38 -11.98
C LYS A 210 11.31 -7.89 -11.64
N GLY A 211 12.50 -7.28 -11.70
CA GLY A 211 12.70 -5.85 -11.42
C GLY A 211 12.81 -5.48 -9.93
N ILE A 212 12.48 -6.38 -9.00
CA ILE A 212 12.69 -6.17 -7.55
C ILE A 212 13.94 -6.94 -7.13
N ARG A 213 15.11 -6.29 -7.15
CA ARG A 213 16.39 -6.94 -6.79
C ARG A 213 16.49 -7.22 -5.29
N ASP A 214 16.26 -6.18 -4.48
CA ASP A 214 16.57 -6.16 -3.05
C ASP A 214 15.31 -5.89 -2.20
N VAL A 215 15.22 -6.53 -1.04
CA VAL A 215 14.02 -6.58 -0.18
C VAL A 215 14.41 -6.55 1.29
N ASP A 216 13.89 -5.62 2.06
CA ASP A 216 14.12 -5.49 3.51
C ASP A 216 12.84 -5.01 4.24
N GLU A 217 12.81 -5.10 5.57
CA GLU A 217 11.79 -4.45 6.40
C GLU A 217 12.04 -2.94 6.55
N ASP A 218 13.31 -2.50 6.51
CA ASP A 218 13.63 -1.10 6.26
C ASP A 218 13.37 -0.75 4.80
N CYS A 219 12.14 -0.34 4.48
CA CYS A 219 11.70 -0.13 3.10
C CYS A 219 10.96 1.21 2.86
N LEU A 220 10.90 2.11 3.85
CA LEU A 220 10.10 3.35 3.81
C LEU A 220 10.81 4.49 3.05
N TYR A 221 11.06 4.22 1.77
CA TYR A 221 11.79 5.07 0.84
C TYR A 221 10.89 5.64 -0.27
N LEU A 222 11.25 6.82 -0.76
CA LEU A 222 10.67 7.46 -1.94
C LEU A 222 11.73 7.91 -2.94
N ASN A 223 11.31 8.10 -4.19
CA ASN A 223 12.16 8.50 -5.30
C ASN A 223 11.54 9.71 -6.00
N ILE A 224 12.35 10.67 -6.44
CA ILE A 224 11.92 11.94 -7.04
C ILE A 224 12.59 12.12 -8.40
N PHE A 225 11.77 12.43 -9.41
CA PHE A 225 12.18 12.74 -10.78
C PHE A 225 11.68 14.15 -11.09
N THR A 226 12.58 15.12 -11.29
CA THR A 226 12.21 16.55 -11.50
C THR A 226 12.95 17.18 -12.69
N PRO A 227 12.28 17.99 -13.54
CA PRO A 227 12.80 18.32 -14.88
C PRO A 227 14.05 19.21 -14.82
N ASP A 228 13.95 20.37 -14.18
CA ASP A 228 15.05 21.30 -13.96
C ASP A 228 14.96 21.99 -12.59
N ILE A 229 16.10 22.06 -11.91
CA ILE A 229 16.29 22.73 -10.62
C ILE A 229 17.04 24.05 -10.81
N SER A 230 17.77 24.24 -11.92
CA SER A 230 18.63 25.40 -12.16
C SER A 230 17.87 26.72 -12.37
N SER A 231 16.60 26.68 -12.78
CA SER A 231 15.70 27.84 -12.77
C SER A 231 15.40 28.42 -11.37
N GLY A 232 15.76 27.70 -10.29
CA GLY A 232 15.38 28.04 -8.91
C GLY A 232 13.86 28.12 -8.73
N LEU A 233 13.44 28.82 -7.66
CA LEU A 233 12.02 28.98 -7.28
C LEU A 233 11.15 29.75 -8.30
N ALA A 234 11.71 30.23 -9.41
CA ALA A 234 10.97 31.01 -10.42
C ALA A 234 9.95 30.18 -11.22
N LYS A 235 10.07 28.84 -11.23
CA LYS A 235 9.13 27.93 -11.89
C LYS A 235 8.90 26.71 -11.01
N LEU A 236 7.68 26.58 -10.47
CA LEU A 236 7.23 25.37 -9.78
C LEU A 236 6.43 24.49 -10.74
N TYR A 237 6.73 23.20 -10.75
CA TYR A 237 6.07 22.17 -11.56
C TYR A 237 4.98 21.46 -10.74
N PRO A 238 3.86 21.01 -11.34
CA PRO A 238 2.88 20.20 -10.61
C PRO A 238 3.51 18.85 -10.20
N VAL A 239 2.99 18.27 -9.11
CA VAL A 239 3.56 17.07 -8.49
C VAL A 239 2.64 15.88 -8.74
N MET A 240 3.17 14.82 -9.34
CA MET A 240 2.50 13.55 -9.56
C MET A 240 3.02 12.52 -8.56
N PHE A 241 2.18 12.10 -7.62
CA PHE A 241 2.52 11.19 -6.53
C PHE A 241 2.03 9.77 -6.87
N TYR A 242 2.96 8.90 -7.27
CA TYR A 242 2.70 7.54 -7.71
C TYR A 242 2.66 6.56 -6.53
N ILE A 243 1.50 5.94 -6.34
CA ILE A 243 1.28 4.83 -5.40
C ILE A 243 1.20 3.55 -6.23
N HIS A 244 2.10 2.59 -6.01
CA HIS A 244 2.07 1.35 -6.80
C HIS A 244 0.85 0.48 -6.44
N GLY A 245 0.42 -0.33 -7.40
CA GLY A 245 -0.57 -1.40 -7.19
C GLY A 245 0.06 -2.67 -6.62
N GLY A 246 -0.68 -3.78 -6.69
CA GLY A 246 -0.24 -5.11 -6.25
C GLY A 246 -1.02 -5.65 -5.05
N GLU A 247 -2.35 -5.53 -5.07
CA GLU A 247 -3.27 -6.22 -4.14
C GLU A 247 -3.03 -5.93 -2.64
N PHE A 248 -2.33 -4.83 -2.31
CA PHE A 248 -1.73 -4.54 -1.01
C PHE A 248 -0.75 -5.61 -0.47
N THR A 249 -0.36 -6.61 -1.26
CA THR A 249 0.51 -7.73 -0.88
C THR A 249 1.88 -7.74 -1.57
N HIS A 250 2.01 -7.09 -2.72
CA HIS A 250 3.23 -7.04 -3.53
C HIS A 250 3.38 -5.70 -4.27
N GLY A 251 4.50 -5.51 -4.97
CA GLY A 251 4.82 -4.28 -5.72
C GLY A 251 5.99 -3.48 -5.12
N ALA A 252 6.48 -2.48 -5.86
CA ALA A 252 7.56 -1.61 -5.43
C ALA A 252 7.56 -0.30 -6.26
N SER A 253 8.16 0.76 -5.70
CA SER A 253 8.31 2.08 -6.33
C SER A 253 9.18 2.10 -7.60
N ASN A 254 10.14 1.16 -7.71
CA ASN A 254 11.08 1.08 -8.82
C ASN A 254 10.47 0.50 -10.11
N LEU A 255 9.32 -0.18 -10.01
CA LEU A 255 8.55 -0.69 -11.14
C LEU A 255 7.87 0.42 -11.97
N PHE A 256 7.97 1.69 -11.55
CA PHE A 256 7.52 2.85 -12.31
C PHE A 256 8.67 3.85 -12.54
N PRO A 257 9.55 3.60 -13.53
CA PRO A 257 10.69 4.48 -13.83
C PRO A 257 10.25 5.77 -14.54
N ALA A 258 9.79 6.76 -13.77
CA ALA A 258 9.13 7.98 -14.26
C ALA A 258 9.99 8.98 -15.05
N HIS A 259 11.23 8.63 -15.43
CA HIS A 259 12.19 9.46 -16.13
C HIS A 259 11.61 10.19 -17.35
N MET A 260 10.88 9.48 -18.21
CA MET A 260 10.33 10.04 -19.46
C MET A 260 9.17 11.01 -19.21
N LEU A 261 8.31 10.68 -18.23
CA LEU A 261 7.18 11.50 -17.83
C LEU A 261 7.66 12.84 -17.25
N ALA A 262 8.58 12.78 -16.28
CA ALA A 262 9.18 13.96 -15.66
C ALA A 262 10.02 14.78 -16.65
N ALA A 263 10.95 14.13 -17.37
CA ALA A 263 11.85 14.82 -18.31
C ALA A 263 11.05 15.57 -19.38
N PHE A 264 10.15 14.91 -20.09
CA PHE A 264 9.57 15.48 -21.30
C PHE A 264 8.42 16.44 -21.02
N TYR A 265 7.57 16.15 -20.04
CA TYR A 265 6.27 16.83 -19.86
C TYR A 265 6.22 17.90 -18.76
N ASP A 266 7.37 18.29 -18.19
CA ASP A 266 7.48 19.36 -17.19
C ASP A 266 6.63 19.11 -15.93
N VAL A 267 6.83 17.94 -15.30
CA VAL A 267 6.19 17.56 -14.03
C VAL A 267 7.23 17.00 -13.05
N VAL A 268 7.03 17.18 -11.74
CA VAL A 268 7.75 16.36 -10.75
C VAL A 268 6.98 15.07 -10.57
N VAL A 269 7.64 13.92 -10.65
CA VAL A 269 7.05 12.63 -10.27
C VAL A 269 7.74 12.12 -9.02
N VAL A 270 6.94 11.66 -8.05
CA VAL A 270 7.42 10.96 -6.85
C VAL A 270 6.87 9.53 -6.89
N SER A 271 7.70 8.51 -6.64
CA SER A 271 7.23 7.14 -6.41
C SER A 271 7.62 6.65 -5.01
N ILE A 272 6.69 5.98 -4.32
CA ILE A 272 6.85 5.57 -2.92
C ILE A 272 6.79 4.05 -2.74
N ASN A 273 7.61 3.50 -1.84
CA ASN A 273 7.35 2.22 -1.21
C ASN A 273 6.42 2.43 0.00
N TYR A 274 5.69 1.40 0.42
CA TYR A 274 4.89 1.39 1.66
C TYR A 274 4.73 -0.07 2.14
N ARG A 275 4.49 -0.32 3.43
CA ARG A 275 4.42 -1.71 3.95
C ARG A 275 3.26 -2.51 3.34
N LEU A 276 3.54 -3.78 3.07
CA LEU A 276 2.66 -4.70 2.34
C LEU A 276 2.26 -5.91 3.21
N GLY A 277 1.20 -6.60 2.79
CA GLY A 277 0.70 -7.82 3.42
C GLY A 277 0.40 -7.62 4.91
N ALA A 278 0.76 -8.61 5.72
CA ALA A 278 0.62 -8.53 7.17
C ALA A 278 1.41 -7.36 7.79
N LEU A 279 2.61 -7.04 7.28
CA LEU A 279 3.43 -5.95 7.81
C LEU A 279 2.79 -4.57 7.59
N GLY A 280 1.98 -4.42 6.54
CA GLY A 280 1.20 -3.21 6.27
C GLY A 280 -0.20 -3.18 6.89
N PHE A 281 -0.87 -4.33 7.00
CA PHE A 281 -2.34 -4.36 7.18
C PHE A 281 -2.85 -5.38 8.21
N LEU A 282 -1.98 -6.05 8.98
CA LEU A 282 -2.43 -6.92 10.08
C LEU A 282 -3.16 -6.09 11.14
N SER A 283 -4.38 -6.51 11.49
CA SER A 283 -5.19 -5.86 12.51
C SER A 283 -5.81 -6.86 13.47
N THR A 284 -5.63 -6.62 14.77
CA THR A 284 -6.37 -7.28 15.86
C THR A 284 -7.60 -6.48 16.27
N GLY A 285 -7.89 -5.35 15.61
CA GLY A 285 -9.03 -4.47 15.92
C GLY A 285 -8.99 -3.87 17.33
N ASP A 286 -7.82 -3.90 17.97
CA ASP A 286 -7.57 -3.47 19.34
C ASP A 286 -6.19 -2.82 19.48
N GLU A 287 -5.91 -2.32 20.69
CA GLU A 287 -4.69 -1.61 21.07
C GLU A 287 -3.37 -2.37 20.82
N ASN A 288 -3.39 -3.70 20.64
CA ASN A 288 -2.17 -4.48 20.36
C ASN A 288 -1.72 -4.37 18.90
N SER A 289 -2.65 -4.22 17.95
CA SER A 289 -2.37 -3.99 16.53
C SER A 289 -3.59 -3.40 15.82
N PRO A 290 -3.82 -2.07 15.85
CA PRO A 290 -4.94 -1.46 15.14
C PRO A 290 -4.90 -1.68 13.62
N GLY A 291 -3.71 -1.86 13.03
CA GLY A 291 -3.54 -2.01 11.57
C GLY A 291 -3.31 -0.67 10.87
N ASN A 292 -3.73 -0.59 9.59
CA ASN A 292 -3.57 0.59 8.72
C ASN A 292 -2.13 1.08 8.49
N TYR A 293 -1.10 0.36 8.92
CA TYR A 293 0.31 0.77 8.79
C TYR A 293 0.71 1.16 7.37
N GLY A 294 0.32 0.38 6.36
CA GLY A 294 0.65 0.63 4.95
C GLY A 294 -0.06 1.85 4.35
N ILE A 295 -1.25 2.25 4.84
CA ILE A 295 -1.92 3.50 4.39
C ILE A 295 -1.40 4.71 5.20
N LEU A 296 -1.00 4.51 6.45
CA LEU A 296 -0.30 5.52 7.26
C LEU A 296 1.11 5.83 6.71
N ASP A 297 1.81 4.81 6.17
CA ASP A 297 3.07 4.97 5.44
C ASP A 297 2.91 5.90 4.23
N GLN A 298 1.87 5.65 3.40
CA GLN A 298 1.57 6.50 2.24
C GLN A 298 1.17 7.92 2.66
N ALA A 299 0.43 8.07 3.75
CA ALA A 299 0.08 9.38 4.32
C ALA A 299 1.31 10.14 4.85
N MET A 300 2.28 9.46 5.47
CA MET A 300 3.55 10.08 5.89
C MET A 300 4.42 10.45 4.70
N ALA A 301 4.49 9.62 3.66
CA ALA A 301 5.22 9.95 2.43
C ALA A 301 4.59 11.16 1.70
N LEU A 302 3.25 11.23 1.65
CA LEU A 302 2.53 12.39 1.10
C LEU A 302 2.80 13.66 1.92
N ARG A 303 2.83 13.56 3.26
CA ARG A 303 3.19 14.68 4.13
C ARG A 303 4.63 15.14 3.92
N TRP A 304 5.58 14.21 3.84
CA TRP A 304 6.98 14.51 3.53
C TRP A 304 7.11 15.27 2.21
N VAL A 305 6.38 14.84 1.18
CA VAL A 305 6.33 15.52 -0.13
C VAL A 305 5.73 16.93 0.02
N TYR A 306 4.59 17.08 0.67
CA TYR A 306 3.97 18.41 0.89
C TYR A 306 4.94 19.39 1.58
N ASP A 307 5.69 18.93 2.60
CA ASP A 307 6.63 19.76 3.34
C ASP A 307 7.97 20.04 2.61
N ASN A 308 8.41 19.18 1.67
CA ASN A 308 9.77 19.25 1.10
C ASN A 308 9.84 19.43 -0.42
N ILE A 309 8.78 19.15 -1.20
CA ILE A 309 8.88 19.04 -2.67
C ILE A 309 9.23 20.37 -3.36
N ARG A 310 8.99 21.51 -2.70
CA ARG A 310 9.41 22.84 -3.18
C ARG A 310 10.93 22.95 -3.34
N ALA A 311 11.73 22.20 -2.58
CA ALA A 311 13.19 22.14 -2.75
C ALA A 311 13.61 21.45 -4.07
N PHE A 312 12.72 20.63 -4.64
CA PHE A 312 12.88 19.92 -5.92
C PHE A 312 12.12 20.63 -7.07
N ASN A 313 11.81 21.92 -6.90
CA ASN A 313 10.94 22.74 -7.77
C ASN A 313 9.50 22.19 -7.96
N GLY A 314 9.00 21.33 -7.07
CA GLY A 314 7.60 20.90 -7.08
C GLY A 314 6.66 21.90 -6.39
N ASN A 315 5.43 22.00 -6.86
CA ASN A 315 4.38 22.79 -6.25
C ASN A 315 3.57 21.95 -5.23
N PRO A 316 3.67 22.20 -3.90
CA PRO A 316 2.88 21.48 -2.91
C PRO A 316 1.38 21.79 -3.00
N ASP A 317 1.00 22.93 -3.61
CA ASP A 317 -0.39 23.35 -3.80
C ASP A 317 -1.05 22.67 -5.03
N ALA A 318 -0.33 21.79 -5.75
CA ALA A 318 -0.77 21.12 -6.96
C ALA A 318 -0.36 19.63 -7.01
N ILE A 319 -0.58 18.90 -5.92
CA ILE A 319 -0.29 17.47 -5.82
C ILE A 319 -1.43 16.64 -6.42
N THR A 320 -1.06 15.69 -7.29
CA THR A 320 -1.94 14.78 -8.03
C THR A 320 -1.57 13.34 -7.67
N LEU A 321 -2.44 12.63 -6.95
CA LEU A 321 -2.20 11.22 -6.59
C LEU A 321 -2.61 10.33 -7.76
N PHE A 322 -1.79 9.33 -8.11
CA PHE A 322 -2.12 8.37 -9.16
C PHE A 322 -1.53 6.99 -8.91
N GLY A 323 -2.12 5.97 -9.52
CA GLY A 323 -1.61 4.61 -9.45
C GLY A 323 -2.61 3.56 -9.96
N PRO A 324 -2.15 2.31 -10.20
CA PRO A 324 -2.99 1.18 -10.61
C PRO A 324 -3.63 0.43 -9.45
N GLY A 325 -4.90 0.02 -9.58
CA GLY A 325 -5.57 -0.96 -8.72
C GLY A 325 -5.56 -0.55 -7.24
N ALA A 326 -4.79 -1.27 -6.42
CA ALA A 326 -4.58 -0.92 -5.00
C ALA A 326 -4.05 0.52 -4.81
N GLY A 327 -3.20 1.02 -5.72
CA GLY A 327 -2.72 2.41 -5.73
C GLY A 327 -3.82 3.43 -6.07
N ALA A 328 -4.74 3.08 -6.98
CA ALA A 328 -5.92 3.91 -7.30
C ALA A 328 -6.90 3.98 -6.11
N ALA A 329 -7.13 2.84 -5.45
CA ALA A 329 -7.93 2.77 -4.23
C ALA A 329 -7.30 3.60 -3.11
N SER A 330 -6.00 3.42 -2.84
CA SER A 330 -5.22 4.28 -1.93
C SER A 330 -5.37 5.76 -2.25
N ALA A 331 -5.22 6.18 -3.51
CA ALA A 331 -5.38 7.57 -3.91
C ALA A 331 -6.78 8.13 -3.58
N GLY A 332 -7.83 7.34 -3.84
CA GLY A 332 -9.21 7.69 -3.49
C GLY A 332 -9.52 7.65 -1.99
N LEU A 333 -8.72 6.96 -1.17
CA LEU A 333 -8.81 6.97 0.30
C LEU A 333 -8.09 8.21 0.87
N LEU A 334 -6.87 8.51 0.39
CA LEU A 334 -6.09 9.67 0.81
C LEU A 334 -6.76 11.02 0.45
N MET A 335 -7.53 11.08 -0.65
CA MET A 335 -8.25 12.31 -1.02
C MET A 335 -9.40 12.68 -0.06
N VAL A 336 -9.86 11.75 0.78
CA VAL A 336 -10.97 11.99 1.74
C VAL A 336 -10.56 11.82 3.21
N ALA A 337 -9.46 11.12 3.50
CA ALA A 337 -9.03 10.87 4.87
C ALA A 337 -8.63 12.18 5.57
N PRO A 338 -9.08 12.45 6.82
CA PRO A 338 -8.98 13.76 7.47
C PRO A 338 -7.57 14.35 7.57
N LYS A 339 -6.54 13.50 7.60
CA LYS A 339 -5.12 13.90 7.69
C LYS A 339 -4.47 14.27 6.35
N THR A 340 -5.10 13.95 5.22
CA THR A 340 -4.44 13.98 3.90
C THR A 340 -5.23 14.67 2.80
N ARG A 341 -6.57 14.70 2.89
CA ARG A 341 -7.46 15.37 1.93
C ARG A 341 -7.02 16.78 1.55
N ASP A 342 -6.59 17.58 2.53
CA ASP A 342 -6.25 18.99 2.37
C ASP A 342 -4.90 19.20 1.66
N MET A 343 -4.14 18.12 1.42
CA MET A 343 -2.91 18.09 0.59
C MET A 343 -3.14 17.50 -0.80
N VAL A 344 -4.35 17.02 -1.12
CA VAL A 344 -4.67 16.37 -2.41
C VAL A 344 -5.46 17.33 -3.29
N SER A 345 -4.85 17.80 -4.37
CA SER A 345 -5.52 18.68 -5.35
C SER A 345 -6.26 17.89 -6.43
N LYS A 346 -5.77 16.70 -6.79
CA LYS A 346 -6.30 15.89 -7.92
C LYS A 346 -6.03 14.40 -7.70
N VAL A 347 -6.84 13.54 -8.33
CA VAL A 347 -6.62 12.08 -8.37
C VAL A 347 -6.75 11.53 -9.79
N ILE A 348 -5.85 10.61 -10.17
CA ILE A 348 -5.97 9.76 -11.36
C ILE A 348 -6.08 8.29 -10.90
N ALA A 349 -7.30 7.74 -10.94
CA ALA A 349 -7.60 6.39 -10.48
C ALA A 349 -7.61 5.39 -11.65
N GLN A 350 -6.55 4.58 -11.76
CA GLN A 350 -6.39 3.62 -12.84
C GLN A 350 -6.87 2.23 -12.41
N SER A 351 -7.92 1.71 -13.05
CA SER A 351 -8.42 0.36 -12.83
C SER A 351 -8.64 0.01 -11.35
N GLY A 352 -9.19 0.94 -10.58
CA GLY A 352 -9.41 0.78 -9.14
C GLY A 352 -10.15 1.96 -8.52
N SER A 353 -10.76 1.74 -7.36
CA SER A 353 -11.64 2.71 -6.71
C SER A 353 -11.64 2.48 -5.19
N ALA A 354 -11.69 3.55 -4.41
CA ALA A 354 -11.87 3.48 -2.96
C ALA A 354 -13.22 2.88 -2.52
N LEU A 355 -14.16 2.68 -3.47
CA LEU A 355 -15.47 2.07 -3.23
C LEU A 355 -15.54 0.60 -3.67
N ALA A 356 -14.43 -0.01 -4.09
CA ALA A 356 -14.37 -1.45 -4.36
C ALA A 356 -14.35 -2.24 -3.04
N ASP A 357 -14.99 -3.41 -3.00
CA ASP A 357 -14.99 -4.30 -1.81
C ASP A 357 -13.58 -4.58 -1.27
N TRP A 358 -12.62 -4.71 -2.18
CA TRP A 358 -11.24 -5.06 -1.87
C TRP A 358 -10.39 -3.85 -1.42
N ALA A 359 -10.92 -2.63 -1.48
CA ALA A 359 -10.21 -1.40 -1.12
C ALA A 359 -10.19 -1.13 0.39
N VAL A 360 -11.25 -1.51 1.12
CA VAL A 360 -11.36 -1.34 2.58
C VAL A 360 -12.10 -2.52 3.20
N ILE A 361 -11.47 -3.20 4.16
CA ILE A 361 -12.13 -4.18 5.02
C ILE A 361 -12.95 -3.42 6.07
N ALA A 362 -14.24 -3.26 5.79
CA ALA A 362 -15.19 -2.56 6.66
C ALA A 362 -15.61 -3.38 7.90
N ASP A 363 -15.48 -4.71 7.86
CA ASP A 363 -15.77 -5.57 9.00
C ASP A 363 -14.54 -5.83 9.88
N LYS A 364 -14.65 -5.42 11.15
CA LYS A 364 -13.68 -5.70 12.21
C LYS A 364 -13.40 -7.19 12.37
N TYR A 365 -14.43 -8.04 12.29
CA TYR A 365 -14.29 -9.46 12.57
C TYR A 365 -13.58 -10.22 11.42
N ARG A 366 -13.80 -9.83 10.15
CA ARG A 366 -13.00 -10.29 9.00
C ARG A 366 -11.51 -9.96 9.21
N ALA A 367 -11.18 -8.75 9.63
CA ALA A 367 -9.79 -8.36 9.90
C ALA A 367 -9.17 -9.19 11.05
N GLN A 368 -9.86 -9.28 12.20
CA GLN A 368 -9.41 -10.08 13.35
C GLN A 368 -9.20 -11.56 13.02
N ASN A 369 -10.14 -12.19 12.33
CA ASN A 369 -10.04 -13.61 11.98
C ASN A 369 -8.98 -13.88 10.90
N THR A 370 -8.77 -12.95 9.97
CA THR A 370 -7.65 -13.02 9.01
C THR A 370 -6.32 -13.01 9.75
N SER A 371 -6.15 -12.13 10.74
CA SER A 371 -4.97 -12.08 11.61
C SER A 371 -4.80 -13.34 12.47
N LYS A 372 -5.88 -13.91 13.03
CA LYS A 372 -5.85 -15.21 13.75
C LYS A 372 -5.33 -16.34 12.85
N VAL A 373 -5.98 -16.58 11.70
CA VAL A 373 -5.63 -17.70 10.79
C VAL A 373 -4.22 -17.53 10.21
N TYR A 374 -3.81 -16.30 9.90
CA TYR A 374 -2.45 -16.01 9.49
C TYR A 374 -1.42 -16.38 10.58
N ALA A 375 -1.64 -15.95 11.82
CA ALA A 375 -0.75 -16.27 12.93
C ALA A 375 -0.69 -17.78 13.23
N GLU A 376 -1.84 -18.47 13.17
CA GLU A 376 -1.93 -19.92 13.32
C GLU A 376 -1.15 -20.65 12.21
N SER A 377 -1.23 -20.19 10.95
CA SER A 377 -0.44 -20.74 9.84
C SER A 377 1.08 -20.57 10.02
N LEU A 378 1.48 -19.59 10.84
CA LEU A 378 2.86 -19.35 11.29
C LEU A 378 3.13 -19.90 12.70
N GLY A 379 2.30 -20.81 13.21
CA GLY A 379 2.49 -21.47 14.50
C GLY A 379 2.61 -20.52 15.70
N CYS A 380 2.01 -19.34 15.64
CA CYS A 380 1.93 -18.39 16.75
C CYS A 380 0.66 -18.62 17.59
N SER A 381 0.76 -18.36 18.90
CA SER A 381 -0.41 -18.44 19.79
C SER A 381 -1.46 -17.39 19.41
N ILE A 382 -2.72 -17.83 19.34
CA ILE A 382 -3.90 -17.01 19.09
C ILE A 382 -4.73 -16.76 20.36
N GLU A 383 -4.24 -17.14 21.55
CA GLU A 383 -4.95 -17.04 22.84
C GLU A 383 -5.34 -15.60 23.21
N SER A 384 -4.48 -14.62 22.90
CA SER A 384 -4.79 -13.19 23.02
C SER A 384 -4.09 -12.40 21.92
N SER A 385 -4.63 -11.22 21.57
CA SER A 385 -4.06 -10.35 20.56
C SER A 385 -2.63 -9.91 20.90
N TRP A 386 -2.32 -9.69 22.18
CA TRP A 386 -0.96 -9.42 22.63
C TRP A 386 0.00 -10.59 22.35
N ARG A 387 -0.39 -11.84 22.69
CA ARG A 387 0.46 -13.02 22.42
C ARG A 387 0.69 -13.24 20.93
N LEU A 388 -0.37 -13.05 20.12
CA LEU A 388 -0.33 -13.12 18.67
C LEU A 388 0.68 -12.12 18.08
N VAL A 389 0.48 -10.83 18.39
CA VAL A 389 1.31 -9.74 17.83
C VAL A 389 2.75 -9.88 18.30
N GLN A 390 2.99 -10.15 19.59
CA GLN A 390 4.35 -10.33 20.12
C GLN A 390 5.08 -11.53 19.51
N CYS A 391 4.37 -12.61 19.19
CA CYS A 391 4.94 -13.76 18.48
C CYS A 391 5.35 -13.42 17.05
N LEU A 392 4.47 -12.76 16.27
CA LEU A 392 4.81 -12.29 14.91
C LEU A 392 5.89 -11.21 14.93
N LYS A 393 5.99 -10.42 16.00
CA LYS A 393 6.95 -9.33 16.14
C LYS A 393 8.37 -9.82 16.46
N ASN A 394 8.51 -10.75 17.40
CA ASN A 394 9.80 -11.17 17.93
C ASN A 394 10.22 -12.59 17.50
N GLY A 395 9.26 -13.46 17.17
CA GLY A 395 9.48 -14.88 16.84
C GLY A 395 9.51 -15.20 15.34
N ARG A 396 9.23 -14.23 14.46
CA ARG A 396 9.16 -14.42 13.00
C ARG A 396 10.03 -13.41 12.26
N SER A 397 10.66 -13.86 11.17
CA SER A 397 11.49 -12.98 10.33
C SER A 397 10.65 -12.15 9.35
N PHE A 398 11.14 -10.98 8.91
CA PHE A 398 10.41 -10.19 7.93
C PHE A 398 10.24 -10.91 6.58
N PHE A 399 11.21 -11.75 6.21
CA PHE A 399 11.16 -12.57 5.00
C PHE A 399 10.06 -13.64 5.09
N GLU A 400 9.94 -14.31 6.23
CA GLU A 400 8.89 -15.29 6.52
C GLU A 400 7.49 -14.65 6.54
N LEU A 401 7.35 -13.46 7.13
CA LEU A 401 6.12 -12.67 7.13
C LEU A 401 5.75 -12.15 5.73
N GLY A 402 6.74 -11.68 4.95
CA GLY A 402 6.51 -11.23 3.58
C GLY A 402 6.20 -12.37 2.61
N ASN A 403 6.77 -13.56 2.82
CA ASN A 403 6.65 -14.71 1.92
C ASN A 403 5.50 -15.68 2.27
N SER A 404 4.77 -15.48 3.36
CA SER A 404 3.64 -16.34 3.73
C SER A 404 2.34 -15.91 3.02
N GLU A 405 2.01 -16.63 1.95
CA GLU A 405 0.76 -16.42 1.20
C GLU A 405 -0.45 -17.00 1.94
N LEU A 406 -1.28 -16.13 2.52
CA LEU A 406 -2.56 -16.55 3.12
C LEU A 406 -3.61 -16.78 2.04
N LYS A 407 -4.04 -18.04 1.87
CA LYS A 407 -5.16 -18.39 0.99
C LYS A 407 -6.46 -17.79 1.52
N GLN A 408 -6.98 -16.75 0.87
CA GLN A 408 -8.20 -16.08 1.31
C GLN A 408 -9.45 -16.95 1.12
N HIS A 409 -10.23 -17.08 2.21
CA HIS A 409 -11.53 -17.74 2.23
C HIS A 409 -12.70 -16.74 2.13
N ILE A 410 -12.51 -15.47 2.51
CA ILE A 410 -13.54 -14.41 2.48
C ILE A 410 -12.97 -13.14 1.82
N GLY A 411 -13.72 -12.58 0.87
CA GLY A 411 -13.38 -11.34 0.15
C GLY A 411 -12.18 -11.45 -0.80
N MET A 412 -12.00 -10.51 -1.74
CA MET A 412 -11.05 -10.67 -2.84
C MET A 412 -9.60 -10.87 -2.38
N PHE A 413 -9.13 -9.99 -1.49
CA PHE A 413 -7.79 -10.00 -0.89
C PHE A 413 -7.86 -10.22 0.63
N PRO A 414 -6.82 -10.84 1.25
CA PRO A 414 -6.73 -10.98 2.70
C PRO A 414 -6.32 -9.67 3.40
N TRP A 415 -5.47 -8.87 2.75
CA TRP A 415 -4.86 -7.66 3.32
C TRP A 415 -5.35 -6.42 2.56
N ALA A 416 -5.81 -5.42 3.29
CA ALA A 416 -6.25 -4.11 2.79
C ALA A 416 -6.37 -3.13 3.98
N PRO A 417 -6.50 -1.81 3.75
CA PRO A 417 -6.94 -0.86 4.78
C PRO A 417 -8.19 -1.33 5.52
N VAL A 418 -8.30 -1.03 6.82
CA VAL A 418 -9.39 -1.44 7.72
C VAL A 418 -10.14 -0.23 8.26
N LEU A 419 -11.47 -0.35 8.44
CA LEU A 419 -12.29 0.71 9.02
C LEU A 419 -12.13 0.76 10.55
N ASP A 420 -11.42 1.77 11.06
CA ASP A 420 -10.94 1.83 12.46
C ASP A 420 -11.89 2.55 13.45
N THR A 421 -13.13 2.83 13.04
CA THR A 421 -14.17 3.48 13.87
C THR A 421 -14.38 2.80 15.23
N ASN A 422 -14.56 1.47 15.22
CA ASN A 422 -14.91 0.66 16.39
C ASN A 422 -13.71 -0.09 17.00
N PHE A 423 -12.50 0.44 16.86
CA PHE A 423 -11.28 -0.15 17.43
C PHE A 423 -10.93 0.51 18.76
N THR A 424 -10.33 -0.25 19.69
CA THR A 424 -9.52 0.36 20.74
C THR A 424 -8.15 0.69 20.14
N VAL A 425 -7.59 1.82 20.54
CA VAL A 425 -6.31 2.33 20.04
C VAL A 425 -5.41 2.67 21.22
N PRO A 426 -4.08 2.65 21.06
CA PRO A 426 -3.17 3.02 22.14
C PRO A 426 -3.38 4.45 22.62
N SER A 427 -3.31 4.64 23.95
CA SER A 427 -3.37 5.94 24.59
C SER A 427 -2.17 6.83 24.25
N ASP A 428 -2.31 8.14 24.45
CA ASP A 428 -1.21 9.10 24.41
C ASP A 428 0.04 8.59 25.16
N ASN A 429 1.21 8.83 24.57
CA ASN A 429 2.54 8.42 25.02
C ASN A 429 2.87 6.90 24.91
N TRP A 430 1.97 6.04 24.43
CA TRP A 430 2.31 4.63 24.16
C TRP A 430 3.35 4.46 23.03
N TYR A 431 3.34 5.38 22.07
CA TYR A 431 4.38 5.51 21.05
C TYR A 431 4.74 6.99 20.88
N GLU A 432 6.02 7.32 21.04
CA GLU A 432 6.58 8.66 20.77
C GLU A 432 6.12 9.16 19.39
N ASP A 433 5.87 10.47 19.27
CA ASP A 433 5.29 11.18 18.12
C ASP A 433 3.83 10.86 17.74
N TRP A 434 3.14 9.92 18.40
CA TRP A 434 1.74 9.55 18.09
C TRP A 434 0.79 9.69 19.28
N ARG A 435 -0.34 10.39 19.07
CA ARG A 435 -1.44 10.56 20.05
C ARG A 435 -2.61 9.61 19.76
N GLU A 436 -3.53 9.42 20.69
CA GLU A 436 -4.72 8.58 20.50
C GLU A 436 -5.52 8.99 19.24
N THR A 437 -5.69 10.30 19.03
CA THR A 437 -6.36 10.87 17.86
C THR A 437 -5.62 10.62 16.54
N ASP A 438 -4.34 10.30 16.58
CA ASP A 438 -3.53 10.07 15.38
C ASP A 438 -3.76 8.70 14.74
N TRP A 439 -4.20 7.71 15.53
CA TRP A 439 -4.42 6.32 15.10
C TRP A 439 -5.67 6.12 14.23
N ARG A 440 -6.69 6.97 14.41
CA ARG A 440 -7.98 6.85 13.72
C ARG A 440 -7.90 7.48 12.34
N PHE A 441 -7.67 6.67 11.31
CA PHE A 441 -7.51 7.15 9.94
C PHE A 441 -8.85 7.23 9.18
N PHE A 442 -9.81 6.34 9.49
CA PHE A 442 -11.11 6.25 8.83
C PHE A 442 -12.27 6.42 9.81
N VAL A 443 -12.69 7.69 9.98
CA VAL A 443 -13.81 8.07 10.87
C VAL A 443 -15.18 7.60 10.32
N GLU A 444 -15.28 7.32 9.02
CA GLU A 444 -16.47 6.81 8.33
C GLU A 444 -16.06 6.13 7.01
N THR A 445 -17.01 5.58 6.24
CA THR A 445 -16.67 4.97 4.93
C THR A 445 -16.31 6.03 3.88
N PRO A 446 -15.48 5.70 2.87
CA PRO A 446 -15.18 6.63 1.77
C PRO A 446 -16.43 7.08 0.99
N GLU A 447 -17.49 6.26 0.94
CA GLU A 447 -18.77 6.65 0.36
C GLU A 447 -19.46 7.76 1.17
N GLU A 448 -19.45 7.67 2.49
CA GLU A 448 -20.00 8.69 3.40
C GLU A 448 -19.16 9.97 3.36
N SER A 449 -17.83 9.87 3.28
CA SER A 449 -16.93 11.02 3.13
C SER A 449 -17.17 11.79 1.83
N ILE A 450 -17.35 11.10 0.70
CA ILE A 450 -17.68 11.74 -0.58
C ILE A 450 -19.09 12.35 -0.53
N LYS A 451 -20.09 11.64 0.02
CA LYS A 451 -21.45 12.17 0.23
C LYS A 451 -21.47 13.38 1.16
N SER A 452 -20.55 13.46 2.11
CA SER A 452 -20.39 14.57 3.07
C SER A 452 -19.46 15.67 2.59
N HIS A 453 -18.93 15.61 1.36
CA HIS A 453 -18.01 16.60 0.78
C HIS A 453 -16.74 16.81 1.63
N LYS A 454 -16.16 15.73 2.17
CA LYS A 454 -14.95 15.78 3.01
C LYS A 454 -13.65 15.72 2.19
N PHE A 455 -13.55 16.55 1.17
CA PHE A 455 -12.39 16.70 0.29
C PHE A 455 -12.23 18.18 -0.12
N THR A 456 -11.17 18.49 -0.87
CA THR A 456 -10.84 19.85 -1.32
C THR A 456 -11.83 20.41 -2.35
N ASP A 457 -12.28 21.66 -2.19
CA ASP A 457 -13.28 22.28 -3.10
C ASP A 457 -12.80 22.42 -4.56
N ASN A 458 -11.49 22.40 -4.79
CA ASN A 458 -10.86 22.45 -6.11
C ASN A 458 -10.43 21.06 -6.64
N LEU A 459 -10.87 19.97 -6.01
CA LEU A 459 -10.58 18.60 -6.44
C LEU A 459 -10.99 18.39 -7.91
N ALA A 460 -10.10 17.78 -8.69
CA ALA A 460 -10.43 17.21 -10.00
C ALA A 460 -10.15 15.70 -10.01
N TYR A 461 -10.96 14.93 -10.73
CA TYR A 461 -10.88 13.48 -10.79
C TYR A 461 -10.75 12.98 -12.24
N MET A 462 -9.78 12.10 -12.49
CA MET A 462 -9.71 11.32 -13.73
C MET A 462 -9.69 9.85 -13.36
N ALA A 463 -10.39 9.01 -14.12
CA ALA A 463 -10.36 7.57 -13.92
C ALA A 463 -10.58 6.80 -15.21
N GLY A 464 -10.17 5.54 -15.21
CA GLY A 464 -10.54 4.63 -16.29
C GLY A 464 -10.37 3.17 -15.92
N VAL A 465 -10.92 2.31 -16.78
CA VAL A 465 -10.90 0.85 -16.66
C VAL A 465 -10.55 0.20 -17.99
N THR A 466 -10.03 -1.02 -17.96
CA THR A 466 -9.81 -1.86 -19.15
C THR A 466 -11.08 -2.66 -19.48
N THR A 467 -11.25 -3.10 -20.73
CA THR A 467 -12.44 -3.88 -21.12
C THR A 467 -12.50 -5.28 -20.49
N GLN A 468 -11.36 -5.83 -20.05
CA GLN A 468 -11.27 -7.17 -19.45
C GLN A 468 -10.31 -7.18 -18.24
N GLU A 469 -10.55 -6.30 -17.27
CA GLU A 469 -9.74 -6.18 -16.04
C GLU A 469 -9.38 -7.55 -15.46
N ALA A 470 -10.40 -8.37 -15.16
CA ALA A 470 -10.23 -9.64 -14.45
C ALA A 470 -9.54 -10.76 -15.26
N ALA A 471 -9.16 -10.55 -16.53
CA ALA A 471 -8.41 -11.54 -17.30
C ALA A 471 -7.09 -11.97 -16.61
N PHE A 472 -6.51 -11.15 -15.72
CA PHE A 472 -5.33 -11.55 -14.95
C PHE A 472 -5.59 -12.62 -13.88
N LEU A 473 -6.80 -12.67 -13.32
CA LEU A 473 -7.20 -13.72 -12.38
C LEU A 473 -7.28 -15.09 -13.08
N ILE A 474 -7.48 -15.10 -14.40
CA ILE A 474 -7.45 -16.32 -15.22
C ILE A 474 -6.02 -16.66 -15.64
N TYR A 475 -5.26 -15.75 -16.26
CA TYR A 475 -3.95 -16.12 -16.82
C TYR A 475 -2.88 -16.43 -15.74
N ASN A 476 -2.97 -15.84 -14.55
CA ASN A 476 -2.09 -16.15 -13.41
C ASN A 476 -2.46 -17.48 -12.72
N ASN A 477 -3.65 -18.03 -12.96
CA ASN A 477 -4.12 -19.23 -12.26
C ASN A 477 -3.42 -20.50 -12.78
N ALA A 478 -2.51 -21.05 -11.97
CA ALA A 478 -1.70 -22.21 -12.31
C ALA A 478 -2.49 -23.52 -12.52
N THR A 479 -3.76 -23.59 -12.08
CA THR A 479 -4.67 -24.71 -12.37
C THR A 479 -5.33 -24.53 -13.73
N LEU A 480 -5.89 -23.34 -14.02
CA LEU A 480 -6.48 -23.05 -15.33
C LEU A 480 -5.43 -23.08 -16.45
N ALA A 481 -4.18 -22.69 -16.18
CA ALA A 481 -3.08 -22.79 -17.13
C ALA A 481 -2.78 -24.24 -17.58
N LYS A 482 -3.01 -25.25 -16.72
CA LYS A 482 -2.89 -26.67 -17.11
C LYS A 482 -4.03 -27.09 -18.03
N ASN A 483 -5.23 -26.57 -17.80
CA ASN A 483 -6.43 -26.82 -18.60
C ASN A 483 -6.59 -25.81 -19.76
N GLN A 484 -5.49 -25.25 -20.27
CA GLN A 484 -5.47 -24.32 -21.42
C GLN A 484 -6.38 -23.08 -21.30
N TYR A 485 -6.72 -22.68 -20.06
CA TYR A 485 -7.68 -21.61 -19.74
C TYR A 485 -9.12 -21.86 -20.24
N ILE A 486 -9.48 -23.14 -20.38
CA ILE A 486 -10.86 -23.59 -20.63
C ILE A 486 -11.68 -23.46 -19.34
N ILE A 487 -12.93 -23.00 -19.48
CA ILE A 487 -13.96 -22.98 -18.44
C ILE A 487 -15.22 -23.55 -19.08
N ASP A 488 -15.68 -24.70 -18.58
CA ASP A 488 -16.95 -25.31 -18.96
C ASP A 488 -18.10 -24.82 -18.06
N ALA A 489 -19.33 -25.21 -18.39
CA ALA A 489 -20.53 -24.76 -17.67
C ALA A 489 -20.57 -25.22 -16.20
N GLU A 490 -20.06 -26.42 -15.90
CA GLU A 490 -19.97 -26.92 -14.53
C GLU A 490 -18.93 -26.12 -13.71
N SER A 491 -17.75 -25.88 -14.29
CA SER A 491 -16.73 -25.03 -13.67
C SER A 491 -17.25 -23.61 -13.44
N PHE A 492 -18.01 -23.05 -14.38
CA PHE A 492 -18.63 -21.72 -14.25
C PHE A 492 -19.63 -21.68 -13.09
N ASP A 493 -20.53 -22.66 -13.00
CA ASP A 493 -21.47 -22.77 -11.88
C ASP A 493 -20.74 -22.93 -10.53
N GLN A 494 -19.71 -23.77 -10.48
CA GLN A 494 -18.83 -23.89 -9.30
C GLN A 494 -18.16 -22.56 -8.95
N LYS A 495 -17.73 -21.74 -9.93
CA LYS A 495 -17.12 -20.42 -9.67
C LYS A 495 -18.12 -19.35 -9.23
N ILE A 496 -19.38 -19.39 -9.67
CA ILE A 496 -20.42 -18.53 -9.08
C ILE A 496 -20.67 -18.95 -7.63
N TRP A 497 -20.75 -20.25 -7.33
CA TRP A 497 -20.89 -20.72 -5.94
C TRP A 497 -19.69 -20.36 -5.06
N GLU A 498 -18.46 -20.50 -5.55
CA GLU A 498 -17.26 -20.01 -4.85
C GLU A 498 -17.36 -18.51 -4.53
N LEU A 499 -17.85 -17.68 -5.47
CA LEU A 499 -18.06 -16.25 -5.24
C LEU A 499 -19.12 -16.00 -4.15
N VAL A 500 -20.29 -16.64 -4.24
CA VAL A 500 -21.41 -16.50 -3.30
C VAL A 500 -21.01 -16.90 -1.87
N LEU A 501 -20.23 -17.97 -1.73
CA LEU A 501 -19.70 -18.45 -0.44
C LEU A 501 -18.58 -17.54 0.08
N LYS A 502 -17.65 -17.10 -0.78
CA LYS A 502 -16.54 -16.19 -0.44
C LYS A 502 -17.01 -14.79 0.01
N TYR A 503 -18.24 -14.42 -0.29
CA TYR A 503 -18.89 -13.21 0.21
C TYR A 503 -19.98 -13.45 1.27
N ASN A 504 -20.15 -14.70 1.73
CA ASN A 504 -21.08 -15.12 2.77
C ASN A 504 -22.49 -14.51 2.59
N TYR A 505 -23.04 -14.60 1.37
CA TYR A 505 -24.40 -14.16 1.04
C TYR A 505 -25.47 -15.16 1.55
N THR A 506 -25.37 -15.59 2.82
CA THR A 506 -26.06 -16.77 3.36
C THR A 506 -27.56 -16.62 3.58
N LEU A 507 -28.10 -15.40 3.66
CA LEU A 507 -29.54 -15.18 3.80
C LEU A 507 -30.36 -15.61 2.57
N ASN A 508 -29.79 -15.51 1.37
CA ASN A 508 -30.45 -15.86 0.11
C ASN A 508 -29.42 -16.33 -0.93
N SER A 509 -28.56 -17.28 -0.54
CA SER A 509 -27.44 -17.72 -1.38
C SER A 509 -27.90 -18.29 -2.74
N GLN A 510 -29.03 -19.00 -2.76
CA GLN A 510 -29.65 -19.51 -3.99
C GLN A 510 -30.12 -18.38 -4.91
N GLY A 511 -30.92 -17.42 -4.42
CA GLY A 511 -31.41 -16.32 -5.24
C GLY A 511 -30.30 -15.40 -5.75
N VAL A 512 -29.21 -15.28 -5.00
CA VAL A 512 -27.99 -14.56 -5.42
C VAL A 512 -27.21 -15.34 -6.49
N TYR A 513 -27.04 -16.66 -6.33
CA TYR A 513 -26.46 -17.53 -7.36
C TYR A 513 -27.26 -17.47 -8.67
N GLU A 514 -28.59 -17.62 -8.60
CA GLU A 514 -29.48 -17.57 -9.76
C GLU A 514 -29.46 -16.20 -10.44
N ALA A 515 -29.48 -15.11 -9.68
CA ALA A 515 -29.39 -13.75 -10.21
C ALA A 515 -28.05 -13.50 -10.93
N ILE A 516 -26.93 -13.94 -10.37
CA ILE A 516 -25.61 -13.80 -10.98
C ILE A 516 -25.51 -14.67 -12.24
N LYS A 517 -25.93 -15.94 -12.16
CA LYS A 517 -25.96 -16.85 -13.31
C LYS A 517 -26.83 -16.30 -14.45
N TYR A 518 -27.97 -15.71 -14.12
CA TYR A 518 -28.88 -15.13 -15.12
C TYR A 518 -28.24 -13.97 -15.89
N MET A 519 -27.53 -13.07 -15.19
CA MET A 519 -26.88 -11.91 -15.81
C MET A 519 -25.66 -12.26 -16.67
N TYR A 520 -24.89 -13.28 -16.28
CA TYR A 520 -23.63 -13.64 -16.94
C TYR A 520 -23.71 -14.97 -17.74
N THR A 521 -24.90 -15.45 -18.05
CA THR A 521 -25.10 -16.50 -19.06
C THR A 521 -25.31 -15.88 -20.43
N TYR A 522 -24.53 -16.29 -21.44
CA TYR A 522 -24.77 -15.88 -22.82
C TYR A 522 -25.94 -16.68 -23.44
N TRP A 523 -27.16 -16.24 -23.17
CA TRP A 523 -28.39 -16.93 -23.53
C TRP A 523 -28.58 -17.37 -25.00
N PRO A 524 -28.01 -16.71 -26.03
CA PRO A 524 -28.08 -17.22 -27.41
C PRO A 524 -27.28 -18.51 -27.67
N ASP A 525 -26.23 -18.77 -26.89
CA ASP A 525 -25.41 -19.99 -26.94
C ASP A 525 -24.78 -20.26 -25.56
N PRO A 526 -25.57 -20.79 -24.59
CA PRO A 526 -25.13 -20.97 -23.21
C PRO A 526 -24.16 -22.15 -23.03
N THR A 527 -23.95 -22.96 -24.08
CA THR A 527 -23.08 -24.15 -24.09
C THR A 527 -21.63 -23.85 -24.49
N ASN A 528 -21.36 -22.65 -24.99
CA ASN A 528 -20.11 -22.34 -25.67
C ASN A 528 -19.01 -21.86 -24.72
N ILE A 529 -17.99 -22.70 -24.56
CA ILE A 529 -16.79 -22.49 -23.72
C ILE A 529 -16.15 -21.11 -23.92
N THR A 530 -16.16 -20.55 -25.13
CA THR A 530 -15.63 -19.20 -25.39
C THR A 530 -16.49 -18.15 -24.70
N HIS A 531 -17.81 -18.18 -24.92
CA HIS A 531 -18.73 -17.25 -24.28
C HIS A 531 -18.81 -17.44 -22.77
N ILE A 532 -18.73 -18.67 -22.25
CA ILE A 532 -18.67 -18.96 -20.81
C ILE A 532 -17.44 -18.31 -20.17
N ARG A 533 -16.24 -18.52 -20.73
CA ARG A 533 -15.01 -17.87 -20.23
C ARG A 533 -15.11 -16.35 -20.31
N ASP A 534 -15.57 -15.81 -21.44
CA ASP A 534 -15.59 -14.37 -21.65
C ASP A 534 -16.63 -13.68 -20.75
N GLN A 535 -17.77 -14.33 -20.45
CA GLN A 535 -18.70 -13.85 -19.42
C GLN A 535 -18.17 -14.02 -17.99
N TYR A 536 -17.35 -15.03 -17.70
CA TYR A 536 -16.65 -15.13 -16.42
C TYR A 536 -15.60 -14.02 -16.22
N ILE A 537 -14.96 -13.56 -17.30
CA ILE A 537 -14.13 -12.35 -17.28
C ILE A 537 -15.00 -11.11 -17.01
N ASN A 538 -16.15 -10.97 -17.69
CA ASN A 538 -17.08 -9.85 -17.47
C ASN A 538 -17.59 -9.81 -16.03
N LEU A 539 -18.06 -10.94 -15.47
CA LEU A 539 -18.51 -11.12 -14.09
C LEU A 539 -17.56 -10.47 -13.09
N LEU A 540 -16.29 -10.90 -13.13
CA LEU A 540 -15.26 -10.45 -12.20
C LEU A 540 -14.78 -9.02 -12.50
N THR A 541 -14.77 -8.61 -13.78
CA THR A 541 -14.44 -7.25 -14.21
C THR A 541 -15.48 -6.24 -13.70
N ASP A 542 -16.76 -6.55 -13.86
CA ASP A 542 -17.85 -5.68 -13.43
C ASP A 542 -17.94 -5.60 -11.91
N PHE A 543 -17.85 -6.73 -11.22
CA PHE A 543 -17.94 -6.77 -9.75
C PHE A 543 -16.76 -6.08 -9.06
N HIS A 544 -15.51 -6.38 -9.46
CA HIS A 544 -14.33 -5.88 -8.77
C HIS A 544 -13.87 -4.50 -9.25
N TYR A 545 -14.23 -4.07 -10.47
CA TYR A 545 -13.65 -2.87 -11.09
C TYR A 545 -14.70 -1.91 -11.66
N VAL A 546 -15.58 -2.33 -12.57
CA VAL A 546 -16.45 -1.39 -13.29
C VAL A 546 -17.57 -0.82 -12.42
N ALA A 547 -18.26 -1.63 -11.61
CA ALA A 547 -19.29 -1.16 -10.70
C ALA A 547 -18.77 -0.16 -9.64
N PRO A 548 -17.62 -0.38 -8.95
CA PRO A 548 -17.07 0.61 -8.02
C PRO A 548 -16.42 1.83 -8.70
N PHE A 549 -16.00 1.73 -9.97
CA PHE A 549 -15.61 2.86 -10.82
C PHE A 549 -16.81 3.74 -11.19
N ASP A 550 -17.90 3.13 -11.67
CA ASP A 550 -19.17 3.81 -11.97
C ASP A 550 -19.76 4.49 -10.73
N LYS A 551 -19.78 3.79 -9.58
CA LYS A 551 -20.29 4.31 -8.32
C LYS A 551 -19.51 5.54 -7.82
N ILE A 552 -18.18 5.53 -7.87
CA ILE A 552 -17.40 6.70 -7.43
C ILE A 552 -17.52 7.87 -8.41
N ALA A 553 -17.56 7.60 -9.71
CA ALA A 553 -17.78 8.63 -10.74
C ALA A 553 -19.14 9.33 -10.55
N LYS A 554 -20.22 8.59 -10.30
CA LYS A 554 -21.55 9.15 -10.01
C LYS A 554 -21.55 10.08 -8.80
N LEU A 555 -20.98 9.62 -7.68
CA LEU A 555 -20.93 10.40 -6.43
C LEU A 555 -20.10 11.69 -6.58
N LEU A 556 -18.99 11.65 -7.31
CA LEU A 556 -18.16 12.85 -7.58
C LEU A 556 -18.86 13.83 -8.53
N VAL A 557 -19.52 13.32 -9.57
CA VAL A 557 -20.33 14.14 -10.51
C VAL A 557 -21.53 14.79 -9.82
N GLU A 558 -22.18 14.10 -8.88
CA GLU A 558 -23.23 14.67 -8.00
C GLU A 558 -22.69 15.82 -7.12
N LYS A 559 -21.44 15.71 -6.65
CA LYS A 559 -20.73 16.77 -5.92
C LYS A 559 -20.10 17.84 -6.83
N ARG A 560 -20.37 17.80 -8.14
CA ARG A 560 -19.86 18.75 -9.16
C ARG A 560 -18.34 18.74 -9.33
N VAL A 561 -17.65 17.70 -8.86
CA VAL A 561 -16.21 17.49 -9.07
C VAL A 561 -15.96 17.27 -10.58
N PRO A 562 -15.08 18.05 -11.24
CA PRO A 562 -14.71 17.84 -12.62
C PRO A 562 -14.16 16.42 -12.82
N THR A 563 -14.93 15.57 -13.49
CA THR A 563 -14.70 14.14 -13.60
C THR A 563 -14.49 13.75 -15.06
N TYR A 564 -13.35 13.16 -15.39
CA TYR A 564 -13.00 12.69 -16.73
C TYR A 564 -12.86 11.17 -16.72
N LEU A 565 -13.52 10.49 -17.65
CA LEU A 565 -13.56 9.02 -17.70
C LEU A 565 -12.94 8.50 -19.00
N TYR A 566 -12.24 7.36 -18.93
CA TYR A 566 -11.83 6.57 -20.09
C TYR A 566 -12.13 5.08 -19.93
N VAL A 567 -12.25 4.38 -21.05
CA VAL A 567 -12.24 2.92 -21.11
C VAL A 567 -11.17 2.52 -22.13
N LEU A 568 -10.24 1.65 -21.73
CA LEU A 568 -9.18 1.15 -22.60
C LEU A 568 -9.63 -0.12 -23.31
N ASN A 569 -9.70 -0.02 -24.64
CA ASN A 569 -10.15 -1.03 -25.60
C ASN A 569 -9.08 -1.25 -26.71
N THR A 570 -7.81 -0.98 -26.40
CA THR A 570 -6.64 -1.45 -27.16
C THR A 570 -5.60 -2.03 -26.22
N THR A 571 -4.82 -3.00 -26.71
CA THR A 571 -3.63 -3.53 -26.02
C THR A 571 -2.35 -2.93 -26.62
N VAL A 572 -1.19 -3.27 -26.05
CA VAL A 572 0.14 -2.90 -26.59
C VAL A 572 0.42 -3.78 -27.81
N GLU A 573 0.58 -3.16 -28.99
CA GLU A 573 0.68 -3.90 -30.26
C GLU A 573 1.95 -4.76 -30.34
N ALA A 574 3.05 -4.27 -29.77
CA ALA A 574 4.30 -5.01 -29.69
C ALA A 574 4.25 -6.29 -28.83
N LEU A 575 3.21 -6.48 -28.00
CA LEU A 575 3.09 -7.66 -27.13
C LEU A 575 2.20 -8.73 -27.76
N THR A 576 2.81 -9.85 -28.17
CA THR A 576 2.10 -11.04 -28.64
C THR A 576 1.38 -11.76 -27.49
N LEU A 577 0.17 -11.29 -27.16
CA LEU A 577 -0.71 -11.85 -26.12
C LEU A 577 -1.78 -12.78 -26.70
N PRO A 578 -2.32 -13.74 -25.93
CA PRO A 578 -3.44 -14.57 -26.37
C PRO A 578 -4.68 -13.71 -26.67
N GLN A 579 -5.32 -13.90 -27.83
CA GLN A 579 -6.45 -13.07 -28.27
C GLN A 579 -7.59 -12.97 -27.24
N TRP A 580 -7.87 -14.06 -26.51
CA TRP A 580 -8.91 -14.09 -25.48
C TRP A 580 -8.66 -13.18 -24.27
N ARG A 581 -7.39 -12.79 -24.02
CA ARG A 581 -7.02 -11.88 -22.92
C ARG A 581 -7.38 -10.43 -23.22
N SER A 582 -7.58 -10.09 -24.50
CA SER A 582 -7.91 -8.75 -24.99
C SER A 582 -7.10 -7.64 -24.28
N VAL A 583 -7.77 -6.66 -23.68
CA VAL A 583 -7.18 -5.63 -22.82
C VAL A 583 -7.38 -5.98 -21.36
N SER A 584 -6.28 -6.35 -20.71
CA SER A 584 -6.23 -6.79 -19.31
C SER A 584 -5.73 -5.67 -18.39
N HIS A 585 -6.00 -5.80 -17.09
CA HIS A 585 -5.52 -4.90 -16.03
C HIS A 585 -4.05 -4.46 -16.19
N ASN A 586 -3.78 -3.18 -15.92
CA ASN A 586 -2.46 -2.52 -15.99
C ASN A 586 -1.79 -2.45 -17.37
N THR A 587 -2.55 -2.56 -18.46
CA THR A 587 -2.00 -2.46 -19.83
C THR A 587 -1.32 -1.10 -20.09
N GLU A 588 -1.83 0.00 -19.55
CA GLU A 588 -1.30 1.35 -19.82
C GLU A 588 0.02 1.68 -19.12
N LEU A 589 0.49 0.82 -18.21
CA LEU A 589 1.73 1.00 -17.44
C LEU A 589 2.96 1.24 -18.35
N LEU A 590 3.05 0.52 -19.47
CA LEU A 590 4.15 0.64 -20.43
C LEU A 590 4.10 1.96 -21.21
N TRP A 591 2.90 2.47 -21.49
CA TRP A 591 2.72 3.76 -22.16
C TRP A 591 3.02 4.93 -21.21
N LEU A 592 2.61 4.84 -19.94
CA LEU A 592 2.82 5.89 -18.92
C LEU A 592 4.26 6.00 -18.41
N THR A 593 4.98 4.90 -18.35
CA THR A 593 6.42 4.90 -18.03
C THR A 593 7.28 5.44 -19.19
N GLY A 594 6.74 5.47 -20.42
CA GLY A 594 7.49 5.85 -21.62
C GLY A 594 8.34 4.72 -22.19
N ALA A 595 7.99 3.45 -21.94
CA ALA A 595 8.76 2.27 -22.39
C ALA A 595 9.09 2.26 -23.91
N PRO A 596 8.21 2.72 -24.82
CA PRO A 596 8.52 2.84 -26.26
C PRO A 596 9.65 3.83 -26.62
N PHE A 597 10.11 4.63 -25.65
CA PHE A 597 11.17 5.63 -25.78
C PHE A 597 12.41 5.31 -24.91
N MET A 598 12.46 4.14 -24.26
CA MET A 598 13.59 3.68 -23.45
C MET A 598 14.43 2.63 -24.19
N ASP A 599 15.73 2.58 -23.93
CA ASP A 599 16.61 1.54 -24.46
C ASP A 599 16.51 0.22 -23.65
N VAL A 600 15.33 -0.39 -23.72
CA VAL A 600 14.98 -1.64 -23.01
C VAL A 600 15.68 -2.89 -23.57
N ALA A 601 16.54 -2.76 -24.59
CA ALA A 601 17.09 -3.88 -25.36
C ALA A 601 18.30 -4.60 -24.72
N THR A 602 18.76 -4.17 -23.54
CA THR A 602 19.95 -4.76 -22.91
C THR A 602 19.59 -5.95 -22.01
N ILE A 603 20.51 -6.92 -21.89
CA ILE A 603 20.39 -8.06 -20.96
C ILE A 603 20.28 -7.62 -19.48
N PHE A 604 20.63 -6.36 -19.20
CA PHE A 604 20.60 -5.73 -17.88
C PHE A 604 19.55 -4.60 -17.80
N SER A 605 18.40 -4.75 -18.47
CA SER A 605 17.31 -3.77 -18.45
C SER A 605 16.57 -3.76 -17.10
N GLU A 606 17.03 -2.97 -16.12
CA GLU A 606 16.38 -2.93 -14.80
C GLU A 606 15.06 -2.15 -14.77
N PHE A 607 14.78 -1.31 -15.76
CA PHE A 607 13.53 -0.56 -15.87
C PHE A 607 12.28 -1.44 -15.85
N PHE A 608 12.37 -2.69 -16.34
CA PHE A 608 11.23 -3.59 -16.49
C PHE A 608 11.63 -5.05 -16.24
N PRO A 609 10.70 -5.91 -15.75
CA PRO A 609 10.94 -7.34 -15.60
C PRO A 609 11.52 -8.01 -16.85
N GLN A 610 12.69 -8.65 -16.75
CA GLN A 610 13.28 -9.45 -17.83
C GLN A 610 12.31 -10.51 -18.38
N LYS A 611 11.39 -11.01 -17.55
CA LYS A 611 10.28 -11.91 -17.95
C LYS A 611 9.45 -11.37 -19.13
N TRP A 612 9.34 -10.04 -19.29
CA TRP A 612 8.57 -9.40 -20.37
C TRP A 612 9.32 -9.37 -21.71
N LYS A 613 10.64 -9.65 -21.73
CA LYS A 613 11.48 -9.74 -22.94
C LYS A 613 11.38 -8.53 -23.88
N LEU A 614 11.20 -7.34 -23.32
CA LEU A 614 11.09 -6.10 -24.09
C LEU A 614 12.36 -5.84 -24.90
N LYS A 615 12.22 -5.17 -26.04
CA LYS A 615 13.31 -4.72 -26.91
C LYS A 615 13.02 -3.31 -27.43
N ARG A 616 14.04 -2.62 -27.95
CA ARG A 616 13.90 -1.26 -28.50
C ARG A 616 13.26 -1.26 -29.91
N ASP A 617 13.42 -2.33 -30.66
CA ASP A 617 12.96 -2.51 -32.05
C ASP A 617 11.54 -3.06 -32.19
N MET A 618 10.92 -3.57 -31.12
CA MET A 618 9.57 -4.17 -31.18
C MET A 618 8.42 -3.16 -31.25
N TRP A 619 8.62 -1.94 -30.74
CA TRP A 619 7.54 -0.97 -30.53
C TRP A 619 7.00 -0.40 -31.84
N THR A 620 5.67 -0.41 -32.00
CA THR A 620 5.00 0.19 -33.16
C THR A 620 4.91 1.72 -33.02
N ASP A 621 4.60 2.42 -34.11
CA ASP A 621 4.33 3.86 -34.02
C ASP A 621 2.99 4.17 -33.34
N ASN A 622 2.03 3.23 -33.30
CA ASN A 622 0.85 3.37 -32.46
C ASN A 622 1.22 3.23 -30.96
N ASP A 623 2.09 2.30 -30.58
CA ASP A 623 2.61 2.21 -29.19
C ASP A 623 3.31 3.51 -28.75
N ARG A 624 4.12 4.12 -29.63
CA ARG A 624 4.75 5.44 -29.39
C ARG A 624 3.71 6.55 -29.25
N ASN A 625 2.72 6.60 -30.15
CA ASN A 625 1.66 7.60 -30.11
C ASN A 625 0.78 7.47 -28.85
N MET A 626 0.41 6.24 -28.46
CA MET A 626 -0.33 5.97 -27.22
C MET A 626 0.49 6.34 -25.98
N SER A 627 1.80 6.08 -25.97
CA SER A 627 2.71 6.52 -24.91
C SER A 627 2.84 8.04 -24.82
N HIS A 628 2.90 8.75 -25.96
CA HIS A 628 2.82 10.20 -25.98
C HIS A 628 1.47 10.71 -25.45
N PHE A 629 0.36 10.13 -25.91
CA PHE A 629 -0.99 10.50 -25.49
C PHE A 629 -1.18 10.36 -23.97
N PHE A 630 -0.89 9.18 -23.41
CA PHE A 630 -1.08 8.91 -21.98
C PHE A 630 -0.20 9.81 -21.09
N MET A 631 1.11 9.91 -21.37
CA MET A 631 1.98 10.80 -20.59
C MET A 631 1.56 12.27 -20.70
N LYS A 632 1.20 12.76 -21.90
CA LYS A 632 0.76 14.14 -22.10
C LYS A 632 -0.57 14.43 -21.41
N ALA A 633 -1.52 13.51 -21.47
CA ALA A 633 -2.83 13.63 -20.82
C ALA A 633 -2.70 13.68 -19.29
N TYR A 634 -1.87 12.81 -18.70
CA TYR A 634 -1.66 12.77 -17.26
C TYR A 634 -0.93 14.02 -16.75
N ALA A 635 0.12 14.47 -17.45
CA ALA A 635 0.84 15.70 -17.11
C ALA A 635 -0.04 16.96 -17.27
N ASN A 636 -0.83 17.03 -18.34
CA ASN A 636 -1.84 18.09 -18.53
C ASN A 636 -2.86 18.07 -17.37
N PHE A 637 -3.39 16.91 -16.99
CA PHE A 637 -4.35 16.82 -15.89
C PHE A 637 -3.72 17.28 -14.56
N ALA A 638 -2.51 16.83 -14.25
CA ALA A 638 -1.76 17.29 -13.08
C ALA A 638 -1.55 18.81 -13.06
N THR A 639 -1.30 19.41 -14.23
CA THR A 639 -1.13 20.86 -14.39
C THR A 639 -2.45 21.63 -14.25
N TYR A 640 -3.47 21.27 -15.05
CA TYR A 640 -4.65 22.11 -15.34
C TYR A 640 -5.97 21.62 -14.75
N GLY A 641 -6.04 20.38 -14.25
CA GLY A 641 -7.32 19.74 -13.88
C GLY A 641 -8.16 19.33 -15.10
N ASN A 642 -7.55 19.29 -16.29
CA ASN A 642 -8.11 18.81 -17.54
C ASN A 642 -7.01 18.05 -18.30
N PRO A 643 -7.21 16.79 -18.72
CA PRO A 643 -6.18 16.04 -19.47
C PRO A 643 -5.95 16.59 -20.88
N THR A 644 -6.94 17.25 -21.49
CA THR A 644 -6.90 17.77 -22.85
C THR A 644 -7.43 19.21 -22.91
N PRO A 645 -6.68 20.19 -22.34
CA PRO A 645 -6.96 21.62 -22.55
C PRO A 645 -6.74 22.05 -24.02
N SER A 646 -5.97 21.25 -24.75
CA SER A 646 -5.91 21.17 -26.21
C SER A 646 -6.01 19.69 -26.61
N GLN A 647 -6.44 19.41 -27.84
CA GLN A 647 -6.52 18.04 -28.34
C GLN A 647 -5.12 17.41 -28.45
N ILE A 648 -4.99 16.16 -28.01
CA ILE A 648 -3.75 15.38 -28.13
C ILE A 648 -3.97 14.33 -29.21
N LEU A 649 -3.25 14.44 -30.33
CA LEU A 649 -3.42 13.57 -31.51
C LEU A 649 -4.86 13.59 -32.10
N GLY A 650 -5.59 14.69 -31.89
CA GLY A 650 -7.01 14.84 -32.24
C GLY A 650 -7.98 14.36 -31.14
N LEU A 651 -7.50 13.62 -30.16
CA LEU A 651 -8.30 13.11 -29.05
C LEU A 651 -8.52 14.18 -27.97
N HIS A 652 -9.69 14.13 -27.34
CA HIS A 652 -10.06 14.92 -26.17
C HIS A 652 -10.87 14.07 -25.19
N PHE A 653 -10.85 14.44 -23.91
CA PHE A 653 -11.77 13.92 -22.90
C PHE A 653 -12.91 14.92 -22.71
N ASP A 654 -14.14 14.40 -22.61
CA ASP A 654 -15.30 15.17 -22.20
C ASP A 654 -15.52 15.04 -20.69
N VAL A 655 -16.02 16.11 -20.05
CA VAL A 655 -16.40 16.06 -18.62
C VAL A 655 -17.70 15.27 -18.46
N ALA A 656 -17.70 14.27 -17.57
CA ALA A 656 -18.88 13.51 -17.20
C ALA A 656 -19.93 14.38 -16.49
N LYS A 657 -21.21 14.16 -16.79
CA LYS A 657 -22.33 14.99 -16.30
C LYS A 657 -23.44 14.13 -15.70
N PRO A 658 -24.29 14.66 -14.80
CA PRO A 658 -25.43 13.93 -14.26
C PRO A 658 -26.32 13.40 -15.41
N GLY A 659 -26.60 12.09 -15.42
CA GLY A 659 -27.36 11.42 -16.49
C GLY A 659 -26.64 11.24 -17.83
N GLN A 660 -25.42 11.78 -18.00
CA GLN A 660 -24.57 11.61 -19.19
C GLN A 660 -23.13 11.36 -18.76
N LEU A 661 -22.82 10.11 -18.38
CA LEU A 661 -21.46 9.69 -18.05
C LEU A 661 -20.68 9.49 -19.35
N ARG A 662 -20.15 10.60 -19.88
CA ARG A 662 -19.26 10.62 -21.04
C ARG A 662 -17.93 10.01 -20.68
N TYR A 663 -17.39 9.17 -21.56
CA TYR A 663 -16.06 8.60 -21.42
C TYR A 663 -15.36 8.53 -22.78
N LEU A 664 -14.03 8.64 -22.78
CA LEU A 664 -13.21 8.38 -23.96
C LEU A 664 -13.02 6.87 -24.11
N ASN A 665 -13.59 6.28 -25.16
CA ASN A 665 -13.33 4.91 -25.58
C ASN A 665 -12.00 4.90 -26.35
N ILE A 666 -10.94 4.44 -25.70
CA ILE A 666 -9.58 4.40 -26.25
C ILE A 666 -9.39 3.09 -27.01
N ASN A 667 -9.56 3.16 -28.33
CA ASN A 667 -9.11 2.15 -29.28
C ASN A 667 -7.70 2.55 -29.76
N THR A 668 -7.39 2.55 -31.05
CA THR A 668 -6.12 3.11 -31.55
C THR A 668 -6.09 4.64 -31.52
N THR A 669 -4.88 5.22 -31.68
CA THR A 669 -4.61 6.68 -31.73
C THR A 669 -5.63 7.47 -32.56
N TYR A 670 -6.07 6.92 -33.70
CA TYR A 670 -6.94 7.61 -34.67
C TYR A 670 -8.38 7.08 -34.72
N ASN A 671 -8.72 6.06 -33.92
CA ASN A 671 -10.04 5.41 -33.93
C ASN A 671 -10.72 5.44 -32.54
N SER A 672 -10.31 6.37 -31.68
CA SER A 672 -10.85 6.57 -30.34
C SER A 672 -11.95 7.63 -30.34
N SER A 673 -13.01 7.44 -29.54
CA SER A 673 -14.24 8.24 -29.62
C SER A 673 -14.88 8.48 -28.25
N ILE A 674 -15.58 9.60 -28.07
CA ILE A 674 -16.43 9.80 -26.89
C ILE A 674 -17.67 8.92 -26.99
N LEU A 675 -17.90 8.09 -25.97
CA LEU A 675 -19.11 7.30 -25.77
C LEU A 675 -19.79 7.70 -24.45
N LEU A 676 -20.95 7.12 -24.19
CA LEU A 676 -21.81 7.41 -23.03
C LEU A 676 -22.09 6.12 -22.26
N ASN A 677 -22.16 6.23 -20.93
CA ASN A 677 -22.85 5.27 -20.07
C ASN A 677 -22.32 3.82 -20.22
N TYR A 678 -21.02 3.62 -20.00
CA TYR A 678 -20.39 2.29 -20.01
C TYR A 678 -21.03 1.34 -19.00
N ARG A 679 -21.35 0.10 -19.46
CA ARG A 679 -21.83 -1.06 -18.67
C ARG A 679 -22.77 -0.73 -17.51
N GLN A 680 -23.75 0.15 -17.77
CA GLN A 680 -24.65 0.66 -16.72
C GLN A 680 -25.60 -0.40 -16.18
N THR A 681 -26.04 -1.34 -17.00
CA THR A 681 -26.94 -2.43 -16.58
C THR A 681 -26.25 -3.34 -15.58
N GLU A 682 -25.00 -3.70 -15.87
CA GLU A 682 -24.15 -4.57 -15.07
C GLU A 682 -23.66 -3.86 -13.80
N SER A 683 -23.31 -2.58 -13.92
CA SER A 683 -23.00 -1.73 -12.76
C SER A 683 -24.21 -1.56 -11.83
N ALA A 684 -25.40 -1.32 -12.38
CA ALA A 684 -26.65 -1.23 -11.61
C ALA A 684 -27.07 -2.57 -10.98
N PHE A 685 -26.78 -3.69 -11.63
CA PHE A 685 -26.99 -5.02 -11.07
C PHE A 685 -26.21 -5.20 -9.77
N TRP A 686 -24.90 -4.92 -9.78
CA TRP A 686 -24.05 -5.03 -8.58
C TRP A 686 -24.34 -3.94 -7.54
N SER A 687 -24.60 -2.69 -7.96
CA SER A 687 -24.68 -1.55 -7.03
C SER A 687 -26.08 -1.29 -6.45
N MET A 688 -27.14 -1.78 -7.09
CA MET A 688 -28.53 -1.52 -6.69
C MET A 688 -29.39 -2.79 -6.57
N TYR A 689 -29.37 -3.67 -7.57
CA TYR A 689 -30.24 -4.86 -7.55
C TYR A 689 -29.77 -5.90 -6.53
N LEU A 690 -28.54 -6.43 -6.65
CA LEU A 690 -28.07 -7.52 -5.81
C LEU A 690 -28.11 -7.23 -4.30
N PRO A 691 -27.79 -6.01 -3.81
CA PRO A 691 -28.00 -5.63 -2.40
C PRO A 691 -29.43 -5.78 -1.87
N THR A 692 -30.45 -5.82 -2.74
CA THR A 692 -31.84 -6.13 -2.35
C THR A 692 -32.12 -7.63 -2.30
N VAL A 693 -31.45 -8.42 -3.15
CA VAL A 693 -31.60 -9.89 -3.21
C VAL A 693 -30.90 -10.59 -2.05
N ILE A 694 -29.69 -10.14 -1.67
CA ILE A 694 -28.88 -10.78 -0.62
C ILE A 694 -29.59 -10.76 0.75
N GLY A 695 -30.32 -9.69 1.07
CA GLY A 695 -30.75 -9.40 2.45
C GLY A 695 -29.59 -8.94 3.35
N ARG A 696 -29.87 -8.35 4.52
CA ARG A 696 -28.81 -7.83 5.39
C ARG A 696 -28.43 -8.78 6.53
N LEU A 697 -27.37 -9.55 6.32
CA LEU A 697 -26.41 -9.96 7.35
C LEU A 697 -24.99 -9.58 6.88
N VAL A 698 -24.11 -9.30 7.83
CA VAL A 698 -22.72 -8.89 7.54
C VAL A 698 -21.84 -10.14 7.43
N PRO A 699 -20.93 -10.23 6.43
CA PRO A 699 -20.14 -11.43 6.19
C PRO A 699 -19.02 -11.63 7.21
N THR A 700 -19.30 -12.31 8.31
CA THR A 700 -18.26 -12.82 9.23
C THR A 700 -17.73 -14.19 8.77
N TYR A 701 -16.59 -14.62 9.32
CA TYR A 701 -16.28 -16.06 9.37
C TYR A 701 -17.35 -16.79 10.22
N PRO A 702 -17.60 -18.10 10.01
CA PRO A 702 -18.18 -18.91 11.08
C PRO A 702 -17.28 -18.78 12.32
N PRO A 703 -17.83 -18.61 13.54
CA PRO A 703 -17.05 -18.18 14.70
C PRO A 703 -16.04 -19.26 15.13
N VAL A 704 -14.80 -19.10 14.67
CA VAL A 704 -13.63 -19.88 15.10
C VAL A 704 -13.26 -19.49 16.54
N THR A 705 -13.94 -20.18 17.45
CA THR A 705 -13.60 -20.40 18.87
C THR A 705 -13.15 -19.16 19.64
N GLU A 706 -14.11 -18.62 20.40
CA GLU A 706 -13.95 -17.62 21.46
C GLU A 706 -13.44 -16.23 21.02
N TYR A 707 -14.09 -15.21 21.59
CA TYR A 707 -13.63 -13.83 21.53
C TYR A 707 -12.30 -13.71 22.29
N TRP A 708 -11.47 -12.73 21.96
CA TRP A 708 -10.40 -12.28 22.86
C TRP A 708 -11.01 -11.56 24.07
N TRP A 709 -11.59 -12.33 24.97
CA TRP A 709 -12.06 -11.86 26.26
C TRP A 709 -10.86 -11.75 27.20
N GLU A 710 -10.01 -10.74 26.97
CA GLU A 710 -9.04 -10.30 27.98
C GLU A 710 -9.82 -9.66 29.14
N PRO A 711 -9.92 -10.31 30.31
CA PRO A 711 -10.95 -9.96 31.29
C PRO A 711 -10.38 -8.89 32.24
N LYS A 712 -10.13 -7.70 31.67
CA LYS A 712 -9.56 -6.54 32.37
C LYS A 712 -10.39 -6.17 33.61
N GLU A 713 -11.71 -6.32 33.56
CA GLU A 713 -12.62 -6.05 34.68
C GLU A 713 -12.43 -6.97 35.90
N PRO A 714 -12.58 -8.30 35.84
CA PRO A 714 -12.33 -9.14 37.01
C PRO A 714 -10.86 -9.17 37.45
N LEU A 715 -9.89 -8.87 36.56
CA LEU A 715 -8.50 -8.62 36.97
C LEU A 715 -8.38 -7.34 37.83
N GLN A 716 -9.06 -6.26 37.46
CA GLN A 716 -9.14 -5.05 38.29
C GLN A 716 -9.91 -5.30 39.59
N ILE A 717 -11.02 -6.03 39.56
CA ILE A 717 -11.80 -6.38 40.76
C ILE A 717 -10.96 -7.26 41.71
N ALA A 718 -10.20 -8.23 41.18
CA ALA A 718 -9.26 -9.03 41.95
C ALA A 718 -8.14 -8.16 42.55
N PHE A 719 -7.54 -7.26 41.76
CA PHE A 719 -6.51 -6.34 42.24
C PHE A 719 -7.01 -5.42 43.36
N TRP A 720 -8.19 -4.79 43.19
CA TRP A 720 -8.77 -3.90 44.19
C TRP A 720 -9.26 -4.64 45.45
N SER A 721 -9.84 -5.83 45.32
CA SER A 721 -10.25 -6.64 46.48
C SER A 721 -9.06 -7.18 47.27
N VAL A 722 -8.01 -7.66 46.61
CA VAL A 722 -6.75 -8.05 47.28
C VAL A 722 -6.08 -6.85 47.94
N SER A 723 -5.99 -5.70 47.25
CA SER A 723 -5.42 -4.47 47.83
C SER A 723 -6.19 -4.01 49.06
N THR A 724 -7.52 -4.08 49.03
CA THR A 724 -8.39 -3.74 50.16
C THR A 724 -8.25 -4.74 51.31
N ALA A 725 -8.13 -6.04 51.02
CA ALA A 725 -7.90 -7.07 52.03
C ALA A 725 -6.53 -6.88 52.72
N CYS A 726 -5.47 -6.60 51.96
CA CYS A 726 -4.15 -6.27 52.51
C CYS A 726 -4.19 -5.01 53.38
N LEU A 727 -4.89 -3.95 52.95
CA LEU A 727 -5.03 -2.72 53.73
C LEU A 727 -5.84 -2.95 55.03
N LEU A 728 -6.90 -3.76 54.98
CA LEU A 728 -7.66 -4.17 56.16
C LEU A 728 -6.82 -5.01 57.14
N LEU A 729 -5.94 -5.90 56.64
CA LEU A 729 -5.00 -6.65 57.48
C LEU A 729 -3.94 -5.76 58.12
N ILE A 730 -3.47 -4.72 57.43
CA ILE A 730 -2.57 -3.70 57.99
C ILE A 730 -3.29 -2.90 59.09
N VAL A 731 -4.54 -2.47 58.86
CA VAL A 731 -5.34 -1.78 59.89
C VAL A 731 -5.62 -2.69 61.09
N LEU A 732 -6.00 -3.95 60.87
CA LEU A 732 -6.23 -4.92 61.94
C LEU A 732 -4.97 -5.20 62.75
N SER A 733 -3.82 -5.41 62.10
CA SER A 733 -2.55 -5.63 62.82
C SER A 733 -2.11 -4.39 63.60
N VAL A 734 -2.26 -3.17 63.06
CA VAL A 734 -2.04 -1.92 63.82
C VAL A 734 -2.99 -1.82 65.02
N VAL A 735 -4.28 -2.13 64.85
CA VAL A 735 -5.25 -2.16 65.97
C VAL A 735 -4.89 -3.22 67.01
N CYS A 736 -4.48 -4.43 66.60
CA CYS A 736 -4.00 -5.46 67.51
C CYS A 736 -2.73 -5.03 68.26
N CYS A 737 -1.78 -4.35 67.61
CA CYS A 737 -0.60 -3.78 68.28
C CYS A 737 -0.98 -2.67 69.26
N MET A 738 -1.97 -1.82 68.94
CA MET A 738 -2.49 -0.81 69.87
C MET A 738 -3.21 -1.44 71.06
N LEU A 739 -4.08 -2.43 70.83
CA LEU A 739 -4.80 -3.17 71.88
C LEU A 739 -3.84 -3.95 72.77
N TRP A 740 -2.85 -4.64 72.21
CA TRP A 740 -1.79 -5.32 72.97
C TRP A 740 -0.98 -4.35 73.83
N ARG A 741 -0.57 -3.20 73.26
CA ARG A 741 0.11 -2.13 74.01
C ARG A 741 -0.77 -1.55 75.11
N ASN A 742 -2.08 -1.46 74.92
CA ASN A 742 -2.99 -0.91 75.91
C ASN A 742 -3.32 -1.93 77.02
N ALA A 743 -3.51 -3.20 76.66
CA ALA A 743 -3.64 -4.31 77.61
C ALA A 743 -2.36 -4.49 78.45
N LYS A 744 -1.17 -4.36 77.84
CA LYS A 744 0.10 -4.37 78.59
C LYS A 744 0.20 -3.19 79.57
N ARG A 745 -0.20 -1.98 79.15
CA ARG A 745 -0.32 -0.84 80.08
C ARG A 745 -1.29 -1.10 81.25
N GLN A 746 -2.33 -1.91 81.05
CA GLN A 746 -3.23 -2.31 82.13
C GLN A 746 -2.62 -3.41 83.02
N SER A 747 -1.91 -4.40 82.48
CA SER A 747 -1.21 -5.40 83.31
C SER A 747 -0.12 -4.76 84.19
N ASP A 748 0.61 -3.79 83.64
CA ASP A 748 1.67 -3.08 84.36
C ASP A 748 1.08 -2.21 85.50
N HIS A 749 -0.19 -1.79 85.39
CA HIS A 749 -0.92 -1.08 86.45
C HIS A 749 -1.47 -1.99 87.56
N TYR A 750 -1.69 -3.30 87.31
CA TYR A 750 -2.20 -4.23 88.32
C TYR A 750 -1.11 -4.80 89.25
N TYR A 751 0.17 -4.58 88.95
CA TYR A 751 1.30 -4.95 89.80
C TYR A 751 1.89 -3.78 90.63
N SER A 752 1.21 -2.62 90.62
CA SER A 752 1.70 -1.38 91.25
C SER A 752 0.65 -0.71 92.15
N GLY A 753 -0.25 -1.52 92.75
CA GLY A 753 -1.49 -1.03 93.38
C GLY A 753 -1.89 -1.66 94.73
N ASP A 754 -1.04 -2.46 95.38
CA ASP A 754 -1.28 -2.97 96.74
C ASP A 754 -0.29 -2.33 97.74
N ILE A 755 -0.81 -1.48 98.63
CA ILE A 755 -0.32 -1.25 100.00
C ILE A 755 -1.44 -0.52 100.77
N LEU A 756 -1.94 -1.16 101.82
CA LEU A 756 -2.82 -0.54 102.81
C LEU A 756 -1.96 0.22 103.84
N MET A 757 -2.46 1.36 104.33
CA MET A 757 -1.76 2.15 105.34
C MET A 757 -1.72 1.43 106.70
N VAL A 758 -0.53 1.32 107.30
CA VAL A 758 -0.31 1.33 108.75
C VAL A 758 1.02 2.06 109.03
N ARG A 759 1.00 2.98 110.02
CA ARG A 759 2.17 3.58 110.71
C ARG A 759 2.57 2.64 111.86
N ASP A 760 3.81 2.56 112.34
CA ASP A 760 4.78 3.64 112.59
C ASP A 760 6.21 3.09 112.79
N ASP A 761 7.14 4.00 113.09
CA ASP A 761 8.41 3.84 113.84
C ASP A 761 9.71 3.33 113.17
N GLU A 762 10.80 3.86 113.75
CA GLU A 762 12.22 3.93 113.36
C GLU A 762 13.09 2.86 114.08
N PRO A 763 14.45 2.81 113.92
CA PRO A 763 15.32 3.15 112.78
C PRO A 763 16.39 2.03 112.54
N SER A 764 17.59 2.41 112.07
CA SER A 764 18.84 1.59 112.01
C SER A 764 18.83 0.46 110.96
N GLU A 765 19.93 -0.14 110.51
CA GLU A 765 21.35 0.24 110.35
C GLU A 765 21.97 -0.79 109.36
N GLY A 766 23.17 -0.53 108.85
CA GLY A 766 23.99 -1.54 108.13
C GLY A 766 24.00 -1.42 106.60
N ILE A 767 25.11 -1.54 105.85
CA ILE A 767 26.30 -2.45 105.94
C ILE A 767 25.93 -3.86 105.46
N GLU A 768 26.54 -4.44 104.41
CA GLU A 768 27.54 -3.95 103.44
C GLU A 768 27.62 -4.91 102.21
N ASN A 769 28.27 -4.48 101.11
CA ASN A 769 28.91 -5.32 100.07
C ASN A 769 27.99 -6.29 99.25
N MET A 770 28.32 -6.71 98.02
CA MET A 770 29.66 -6.99 97.49
C MET A 770 29.77 -6.81 95.95
N THR A 771 30.44 -5.72 95.57
CA THR A 771 31.33 -5.53 94.40
C THR A 771 31.28 -6.49 93.18
N ARG A 772 31.00 -5.92 91.99
CA ARG A 772 31.95 -6.03 90.86
C ARG A 772 31.80 -4.93 89.78
N THR A 773 32.95 -4.50 89.26
CA THR A 773 33.22 -3.58 88.13
C THR A 773 32.44 -3.95 86.85
N SER A 774 31.91 -3.06 86.00
CA SER A 774 32.39 -1.76 85.45
C SER A 774 33.47 -1.88 84.36
N LYS A 775 33.44 -0.95 83.37
CA LYS A 775 34.29 -0.83 82.15
C LYS A 775 34.11 -1.96 81.09
N GLU A 776 34.32 -1.77 79.78
CA GLU A 776 34.43 -0.57 78.91
C GLU A 776 34.26 -0.98 77.44
N ASN A 777 33.89 -0.05 76.54
CA ASN A 777 34.68 0.22 75.32
C ASN A 777 34.19 1.46 74.55
N ILE A 778 35.12 2.38 74.30
CA ILE A 778 35.00 3.60 73.51
C ILE A 778 36.29 3.72 72.68
N HIS A 779 36.17 4.10 71.41
CA HIS A 779 37.17 4.81 70.59
C HIS A 779 36.35 5.68 69.61
N GLU A 780 36.38 7.03 69.53
CA GLU A 780 37.47 8.01 69.66
C GLU A 780 38.53 7.81 68.56
N TYR A 781 38.59 8.62 67.49
CA TYR A 781 39.10 10.01 67.37
C TYR A 781 38.59 10.63 66.01
N ARG A 782 38.80 11.90 65.53
CA ARG A 782 39.66 13.06 65.89
C ARG A 782 39.11 14.43 65.35
N ASP A 783 39.34 15.52 66.09
CA ASP A 783 39.45 16.98 65.73
C ASP A 783 38.39 17.75 64.87
N THR A 784 38.47 19.09 64.98
CA THR A 784 37.66 20.17 64.35
C THR A 784 38.62 21.33 63.93
N PRO A 785 38.23 22.59 63.57
CA PRO A 785 37.01 23.22 63.01
C PRO A 785 37.42 24.03 61.71
N PRO A 786 37.04 25.30 61.40
CA PRO A 786 35.81 26.09 61.62
C PRO A 786 35.19 26.78 60.35
N VAL A 787 33.92 27.17 60.52
CA VAL A 787 33.14 28.28 59.92
C VAL A 787 33.84 29.36 59.08
N ARG A 788 33.18 29.81 58.00
CA ARG A 788 33.19 31.22 57.57
C ARG A 788 31.80 31.72 57.12
N SER A 789 31.49 33.00 57.38
CA SER A 789 30.18 33.62 57.17
C SER A 789 30.21 34.75 56.13
N ARG A 790 29.05 35.08 55.54
CA ARG A 790 28.76 36.42 54.97
C ARG A 790 27.27 36.66 54.71
N ILE A 791 26.86 37.89 54.98
CA ILE A 791 25.61 38.63 54.68
C ILE A 791 26.07 40.09 54.39
N PRO A 792 25.22 41.09 54.02
CA PRO A 792 23.82 41.11 53.57
C PRO A 792 23.61 42.01 52.31
N ARG A 793 22.37 42.53 52.14
CA ARG A 793 21.89 43.66 51.28
C ARG A 793 21.21 43.25 49.96
N GLN A 794 20.12 43.91 49.50
CA GLN A 794 19.28 44.97 50.11
C GLN A 794 17.83 44.97 49.55
N ASN A 795 16.90 45.53 50.33
CA ASN A 795 15.86 46.56 50.05
C ASN A 795 15.48 46.86 48.56
N GLU A 796 14.26 47.30 48.18
CA GLU A 796 13.16 47.93 48.96
C GLU A 796 11.80 48.04 48.22
N SER A 797 10.68 48.08 48.98
CA SER A 797 9.39 48.79 48.71
C SER A 797 8.58 48.50 47.41
N LYS A 798 7.26 48.25 47.43
CA LYS A 798 6.12 48.95 48.06
C LYS A 798 4.98 47.93 48.30
N LEU A 799 4.19 47.90 49.40
CA LEU A 799 3.45 48.90 50.20
C LEU A 799 1.95 48.97 49.80
N GLN A 800 1.07 48.54 50.73
CA GLN A 800 -0.38 48.82 50.83
C GLN A 800 -1.34 48.18 49.78
N GLU A 801 -2.58 47.74 50.10
CA GLU A 801 -3.31 47.72 51.39
C GLU A 801 -4.45 46.65 51.48
N ARG A 802 -4.73 46.17 52.72
CA ARG A 802 -5.95 45.50 53.28
C ARG A 802 -6.68 44.39 52.48
N LEU A 803 -6.71 43.14 52.99
CA LEU A 803 -7.66 42.59 54.00
C LEU A 803 -9.15 42.67 53.55
N SER A 804 -9.90 41.61 53.23
CA SER A 804 -10.08 40.23 53.75
C SER A 804 -11.07 40.08 54.93
N HIS A 805 -12.20 39.40 54.69
CA HIS A 805 -13.14 38.75 55.65
C HIS A 805 -13.86 37.61 54.86
N ASN A 806 -14.41 36.52 55.45
CA ASN A 806 -14.61 36.20 56.86
C ASN A 806 -14.37 34.68 57.16
N ARG A 807 -14.57 34.20 58.42
CA ARG A 807 -13.97 32.92 58.91
C ARG A 807 -14.82 32.16 59.97
N LYS A 808 -14.73 30.81 59.99
CA LYS A 808 -15.25 29.84 61.03
C LYS A 808 -16.80 29.75 61.09
N PHE A 809 -17.49 28.70 61.58
CA PHE A 809 -17.33 27.66 62.64
C PHE A 809 -18.04 26.33 62.21
N SER A 810 -18.12 25.18 62.92
CA SER A 810 -17.25 24.43 63.86
C SER A 810 -17.87 23.03 64.18
N SER A 811 -17.17 22.19 64.98
CA SER A 811 -17.68 21.11 65.87
C SER A 811 -18.50 19.90 65.34
N THR A 812 -18.03 18.70 65.69
CA THR A 812 -18.68 17.35 65.69
C THR A 812 -19.71 17.20 66.84
N PRO A 813 -20.67 16.22 66.88
CA PRO A 813 -20.36 14.78 67.13
C PRO A 813 -21.36 13.64 66.72
N SER A 814 -20.79 12.42 66.62
CA SER A 814 -21.24 11.09 67.14
C SER A 814 -22.60 10.40 66.81
N LEU A 815 -22.50 9.08 66.53
CA LEU A 815 -23.45 7.95 66.80
C LEU A 815 -24.79 7.91 66.02
N ARG A 816 -25.49 6.77 65.79
CA ARG A 816 -25.23 5.33 65.52
C ARG A 816 -26.57 4.56 65.73
N SER A 817 -27.13 3.93 64.69
CA SER A 817 -27.93 2.68 64.75
C SER A 817 -28.16 2.17 63.30
N ASN A 818 -27.68 0.98 62.94
CA ASN A 818 -28.39 -0.32 62.91
C ASN A 818 -29.51 -0.37 61.81
N SER A 819 -29.27 -0.97 60.63
CA SER A 819 -29.38 -2.43 60.29
C SER A 819 -30.83 -2.85 59.92
N ASN A 820 -31.14 -3.77 58.99
CA ASN A 820 -30.35 -4.72 58.18
C ASN A 820 -31.25 -5.33 57.05
N ILE A 821 -30.67 -6.01 56.03
CA ILE A 821 -31.29 -7.11 55.23
C ILE A 821 -32.50 -6.73 54.30
N SER A 822 -32.82 -7.38 53.16
CA SER A 822 -32.09 -8.14 52.12
C SER A 822 -33.03 -8.36 50.89
N LEU A 823 -32.58 -9.07 49.84
CA LEU A 823 -33.38 -9.51 48.68
C LEU A 823 -34.54 -10.47 49.11
N LYS A 824 -35.62 -10.73 48.35
CA LYS A 824 -35.68 -11.04 46.89
C LYS A 824 -37.14 -11.16 46.34
N ASP A 825 -37.24 -11.21 44.99
CA ASP A 825 -38.26 -11.87 44.12
C ASP A 825 -39.64 -11.23 43.74
N MET A 826 -39.88 -11.28 42.41
CA MET A 826 -41.14 -11.49 41.65
C MET A 826 -42.19 -10.38 41.33
N ARG A 827 -42.20 -9.98 40.02
CA ARG A 827 -43.34 -9.73 39.08
C ARG A 827 -44.39 -8.64 39.43
N SER A 828 -45.01 -7.88 38.52
CA SER A 828 -44.89 -7.57 37.06
C SER A 828 -45.93 -6.46 36.72
N GLU A 829 -46.03 -5.76 35.58
CA GLU A 829 -45.38 -5.84 34.25
C GLU A 829 -44.52 -4.56 33.96
N GLY A 830 -44.68 -3.67 32.94
CA GLY A 830 -45.61 -3.59 31.79
C GLY A 830 -45.31 -2.45 30.75
N PHE A 831 -45.77 -2.68 29.52
CA PHE A 831 -45.86 -1.88 28.28
C PHE A 831 -45.45 -0.37 28.17
N VAL A 832 -44.50 -0.13 27.26
CA VAL A 832 -44.51 0.83 26.11
C VAL A 832 -44.29 2.35 26.30
N THR A 833 -43.63 2.93 25.29
CA THR A 833 -43.20 4.32 25.13
C THR A 833 -44.23 5.20 24.38
N SER A 834 -44.08 6.52 24.48
CA SER A 834 -44.74 7.47 23.56
C SER A 834 -43.90 8.74 23.32
N SER A 835 -44.16 9.43 22.22
CA SER A 835 -43.41 10.61 21.74
C SER A 835 -44.30 11.86 21.73
N PRO A 836 -43.78 13.06 22.08
CA PRO A 836 -44.58 14.28 22.12
C PRO A 836 -44.66 14.96 20.76
N ASN A 837 -45.88 15.30 20.31
CA ASN A 837 -46.11 16.18 19.18
C ASN A 837 -47.40 16.98 19.42
N GLY A 838 -47.38 18.31 19.25
CA GLY A 838 -48.49 19.18 19.69
C GLY A 838 -48.63 20.47 18.88
N GLN A 839 -49.85 20.73 18.39
CA GLN A 839 -50.22 21.92 17.61
C GLN A 839 -50.82 23.03 18.51
N PRO A 840 -50.93 24.25 17.95
CA PRO A 840 -52.17 25.03 18.07
C PRO A 840 -52.79 25.39 16.69
N ARG A 841 -53.98 26.00 16.69
CA ARG A 841 -54.91 26.07 15.53
C ARG A 841 -55.30 27.50 15.07
N LEU A 842 -55.60 27.60 13.77
CA LEU A 842 -56.56 28.48 13.06
C LEU A 842 -56.49 30.02 13.11
N SER A 843 -56.58 30.63 11.92
CA SER A 843 -57.54 31.72 11.58
C SER A 843 -57.79 31.76 10.05
N LYS A 844 -58.67 32.64 9.52
CA LYS A 844 -59.16 32.66 8.11
C LYS A 844 -59.18 34.07 7.48
N ALA A 845 -58.74 34.20 6.22
CA ALA A 845 -59.13 35.22 5.20
C ALA A 845 -58.42 34.91 3.85
N ILE A 846 -58.67 35.61 2.72
CA ILE A 846 -59.83 35.60 1.79
C ILE A 846 -59.34 36.14 0.41
N SER A 847 -59.99 35.75 -0.71
CA SER A 847 -59.87 36.28 -2.11
C SER A 847 -58.49 36.17 -2.85
N GLN A 848 -58.45 35.51 -4.03
CA GLN A 848 -58.40 36.07 -5.43
C GLN A 848 -57.10 36.82 -5.81
N SER A 849 -56.49 36.74 -7.00
CA SER A 849 -56.68 35.97 -8.26
C SER A 849 -55.27 35.76 -8.91
N SER A 850 -54.98 35.16 -10.08
CA SER A 850 -55.71 34.85 -11.32
C SER A 850 -55.07 33.67 -12.09
N LEU A 851 -55.58 33.32 -13.28
CA LEU A 851 -55.12 32.22 -14.16
C LEU A 851 -54.97 32.71 -15.61
N PRO A 852 -54.13 32.08 -16.46
CA PRO A 852 -54.66 30.99 -17.31
C PRO A 852 -53.72 29.80 -17.52
N LYS A 853 -54.29 28.69 -18.03
CA LYS A 853 -53.60 27.45 -18.45
C LYS A 853 -53.59 27.35 -19.97
N SER A 854 -52.59 26.67 -20.54
CA SER A 854 -52.77 25.90 -21.78
C SER A 854 -52.75 24.39 -21.45
N LYS A 855 -53.24 23.57 -22.38
CA LYS A 855 -53.33 22.09 -22.27
C LYS A 855 -53.01 21.46 -23.62
N SER A 856 -52.31 20.31 -23.63
CA SER A 856 -52.34 19.22 -24.63
C SER A 856 -50.97 18.53 -24.65
N LYS A 857 -50.80 17.20 -24.82
CA LYS A 857 -51.64 15.99 -24.65
C LYS A 857 -50.63 14.83 -24.65
N THR A 858 -50.87 13.77 -23.89
CA THR A 858 -50.17 12.48 -24.08
C THR A 858 -51.20 11.35 -24.05
N HIS A 859 -51.11 10.44 -25.04
CA HIS A 859 -51.95 9.26 -25.11
C HIS A 859 -51.26 8.08 -24.41
N LEU A 860 -52.06 7.29 -23.68
CA LEU A 860 -51.71 5.93 -23.26
C LEU A 860 -52.41 4.94 -24.19
N VAL A 861 -51.75 3.81 -24.44
CA VAL A 861 -52.30 2.64 -25.15
C VAL A 861 -52.03 1.42 -24.26
N GLN A 862 -53.01 0.52 -24.11
CA GLN A 862 -52.95 -0.60 -23.16
C GLN A 862 -52.88 -1.98 -23.84
N GLY A 863 -52.10 -2.87 -23.23
CA GLY A 863 -52.32 -4.33 -23.17
C GLY A 863 -51.98 -5.13 -24.44
N VAL A 864 -52.05 -6.47 -24.48
CA VAL A 864 -52.53 -7.57 -23.58
C VAL A 864 -51.81 -8.87 -24.05
N PRO A 865 -51.70 -10.05 -23.37
CA PRO A 865 -52.02 -10.50 -21.98
C PRO A 865 -50.80 -11.10 -21.20
N GLN A 866 -51.06 -11.66 -20.01
CA GLN A 866 -50.21 -12.63 -19.29
C GLN A 866 -50.76 -14.06 -19.38
N THR A 867 -49.89 -15.08 -19.36
CA THR A 867 -50.17 -16.48 -19.00
C THR A 867 -48.87 -17.18 -18.58
N ALA A 868 -48.80 -18.15 -17.66
CA ALA A 868 -49.67 -18.48 -16.53
C ALA A 868 -48.93 -19.50 -15.62
N VAL A 869 -48.96 -19.30 -14.30
CA VAL A 869 -48.36 -20.15 -13.23
C VAL A 869 -46.87 -20.40 -13.37
#